data_AF-A0A7S4SU20-F1
#
_entry.id   AF-A0A7S4SU20-F1
#
_cell.length_a   1.000
_cell.length_b   1.000
_cell.length_c   1.000
_cell.angle_alpha   90.00
_cell.angle_beta   90.00
_cell.angle_gamma   90.00
#
_symmetry.space_group_name_H-M   'P 1'
#
loop_
_entity.id
_entity.type
_entity.pdbx_description
1 polymer ?
#
loop_
_entity_poly.entity_id
_entity_poly.type
_entity_poly.pdbx_seq_one_letter_code
_entity_poly.pdbx_strand_id
1 'polypeptide(L)'
;RVGGFKHGQVVLDPEGREFVAVGVKCLDGTPRLFFQPTGLGRAGAGSFPDASARELRALLSPAAGEASRRRLQQAVLKDFDDVEDSDEEVVTLCRQCRLPLGSFVYVERDGEGERHGECMARLMLQQMQEEEEARRERERAQKAEARAKHDIGWRADRIPRNESHMNTLGCRQPMQGLCCLILAEQEEEATVSVSETLEPAGSVNLEYLSIALQCRIREGAEPAFSLDPTSMANDPGQTMQQKRFEPAWLAGTSVGDVLFQSDYLLKELSMGEYDQPVIGMKSCFDFSEEEGHNTEWRAREWFVVRNAGISLSEDGMLIPHVEMAIEAREQINGAEGIEDSPITRPTHPLAKYADAFTHNFELIAERRSAVYHLRELAKASVLAKFLVEGGIRLQDAWLRLGAQPRPAGVPAVIPQLWNDRCHSQVSVRDGRILEAEAGPGSKRHSVYGGVEFGLDRFSISRPSLASGAMLARGATAQMSRVLGVSSVRQLGPPLAGQPLRAGIEAQAHLQGVDLSLSKFDLSTAARERDGGPAGGWGRVRRAPSAPGAAAGEAFWADVAATGPEAPFGEEDGALLRAIFNPFLSDRRGDGDKFVPPSTSFRHVQNLRELVEGEAKTRQSRREHFFSKDFLVGDAGPLFPSSWTSSFEIARGQVLQRVPGGAHVPPEHYRPYTGALPPSARGYGSTPPVFDRSTEDGTRFRIYRCGGLEVRTTQDHGAEEAVGAVFAVSASTQASMDGDQRPLVREDERVVKVAEYVESAASDLRPLARNSYVVVETAEGNSLVTEMLENGSVLLEVNPEALPDRNSRARVVRSADCGSVGVSVQEVNACKAKGLPSGSCRASVADRKHYAQVVFGCAKGNPNHIDSGFSTRTAKTWSELKETLGLTKTQLADHFPGGGAKSRKGTAFGGVLRL
;
A
#
# COMPACT_ATOMS: atom_id res chain seq x y z
N ARG A 1 12.30 30.30 27.76
CA ARG A 1 11.90 30.04 29.17
C ARG A 1 11.20 31.30 29.66
N VAL A 2 9.96 31.22 30.13
CA VAL A 2 9.25 32.38 30.70
C VAL A 2 8.72 31.98 32.07
N GLY A 3 8.90 32.83 33.08
CA GLY A 3 8.58 32.51 34.49
C GLY A 3 9.31 31.29 35.07
N GLY A 4 10.36 30.79 34.41
CA GLY A 4 11.17 29.65 34.87
C GLY A 4 10.75 28.28 34.30
N PHE A 5 9.68 28.21 33.52
CA PHE A 5 9.26 26.98 32.82
C PHE A 5 9.73 26.98 31.36
N LYS A 6 10.08 25.79 30.83
CA LYS A 6 10.32 25.58 29.39
C LYS A 6 8.98 25.29 28.70
N HIS A 7 8.80 25.79 27.48
CA HIS A 7 7.64 25.41 26.68
C HIS A 7 7.68 23.88 26.44
N GLY A 8 6.53 23.21 26.62
CA GLY A 8 6.42 21.76 26.58
C GLY A 8 6.94 21.03 27.82
N GLN A 9 7.31 21.74 28.90
CA GLN A 9 7.71 21.10 30.16
C GLN A 9 6.48 20.53 30.86
N VAL A 10 6.54 19.24 31.23
CA VAL A 10 5.55 18.59 32.09
C VAL A 10 5.87 18.91 33.55
N VAL A 11 4.86 19.36 34.27
CA VAL A 11 4.94 19.69 35.69
C VAL A 11 3.75 19.06 36.42
N LEU A 12 4.00 18.65 37.66
CA LEU A 12 3.04 18.04 38.56
C LEU A 12 2.61 19.07 39.60
N ASP A 13 1.31 19.18 39.86
CA ASP A 13 0.81 19.89 41.04
C ASP A 13 0.96 19.04 42.31
N PRO A 14 0.67 19.60 43.50
CA PRO A 14 0.77 18.86 44.77
C PRO A 14 -0.12 17.62 44.84
N GLU A 15 -1.20 17.58 44.04
CA GLU A 15 -2.11 16.43 43.93
C GLU A 15 -1.62 15.37 42.91
N GLY A 16 -0.47 15.59 42.26
CA GLY A 16 0.11 14.68 41.27
C GLY A 16 -0.54 14.76 39.89
N ARG A 17 -1.32 15.79 39.61
CA ARG A 17 -1.91 16.01 38.28
C ARG A 17 -0.89 16.65 37.36
N GLU A 18 -0.81 16.14 36.14
CA GLU A 18 0.14 16.57 35.13
C GLU A 18 -0.39 17.75 34.30
N PHE A 19 0.49 18.72 34.11
CA PHE A 19 0.27 19.89 33.26
C PHE A 19 1.46 20.12 32.34
N VAL A 20 1.20 20.58 31.12
CA VAL A 20 2.22 20.99 30.15
C VAL A 20 2.26 22.51 30.09
N ALA A 21 3.43 23.11 30.30
CA ALA A 21 3.62 24.54 30.10
C ALA A 21 3.52 24.87 28.59
N VAL A 22 2.44 25.52 28.17
CA VAL A 22 2.14 25.78 26.74
C VAL A 22 2.51 27.19 26.29
N GLY A 23 2.80 28.13 27.20
CA GLY A 23 3.31 29.43 26.80
C GLY A 23 2.92 30.57 27.75
N VAL A 24 3.04 31.79 27.26
CA VAL A 24 2.63 33.01 27.97
C VAL A 24 1.71 33.82 27.07
N LYS A 25 0.56 34.24 27.61
CA LYS A 25 -0.36 35.16 26.94
C LYS A 25 -0.65 36.34 27.87
N CYS A 26 -0.83 37.52 27.30
CA CYS A 26 -1.31 38.67 28.06
C CYS A 26 -2.83 38.59 28.20
N LEU A 27 -3.30 38.57 29.44
CA LEU A 27 -4.72 38.73 29.80
C LEU A 27 -4.83 40.00 30.63
N ASP A 28 -5.72 40.91 30.24
CA ASP A 28 -5.94 42.22 30.88
C ASP A 28 -4.63 43.01 31.09
N GLY A 29 -3.78 43.04 30.06
CA GLY A 29 -2.49 43.75 30.08
C GLY A 29 -1.40 43.08 30.91
N THR A 30 -1.68 41.95 31.56
CA THR A 30 -0.74 41.24 32.43
C THR A 30 -0.27 39.93 31.78
N PRO A 31 1.05 39.69 31.63
CA PRO A 31 1.55 38.42 31.07
C PRO A 31 1.33 37.28 32.06
N ARG A 32 0.62 36.22 31.62
CA ARG A 32 0.30 35.04 32.44
C ARG A 32 0.83 33.76 31.79
N LEU A 33 1.33 32.85 32.61
CA LEU A 33 1.74 31.51 32.20
C LEU A 33 0.53 30.61 32.00
N PHE A 34 0.50 29.92 30.88
CA PHE A 34 -0.55 28.97 30.52
C PHE A 34 -0.05 27.54 30.61
N PHE A 35 -0.91 26.69 31.17
CA PHE A 35 -0.69 25.27 31.36
C PHE A 35 -1.88 24.48 30.80
N GLN A 36 -1.58 23.36 30.15
CA GLN A 36 -2.57 22.43 29.63
C GLN A 36 -2.55 21.15 30.47
N PRO A 37 -3.65 20.75 31.11
CA PRO A 37 -3.72 19.46 31.80
C PRO A 37 -3.58 18.30 30.81
N THR A 38 -2.78 17.28 31.10
CA THR A 38 -2.57 16.15 30.18
C THR A 38 -3.74 15.17 30.16
N GLY A 39 -4.54 15.11 31.24
CA GLY A 39 -5.71 14.24 31.35
C GLY A 39 -7.01 14.76 30.73
N LEU A 40 -7.00 15.94 30.10
CA LEU A 40 -8.19 16.49 29.44
C LEU A 40 -8.26 15.95 28.00
N GLY A 41 -9.26 15.11 27.71
CA GLY A 41 -9.54 14.57 26.37
C GLY A 41 -9.98 15.61 25.31
N ARG A 42 -9.68 16.88 25.53
CA ARG A 42 -9.91 18.02 24.62
C ARG A 42 -8.81 19.07 24.82
N ALA A 43 -8.51 19.85 23.77
CA ALA A 43 -7.56 20.95 23.88
C ALA A 43 -8.11 22.05 24.80
N GLY A 44 -7.47 22.28 25.95
CA GLY A 44 -7.82 23.34 26.89
C GLY A 44 -6.61 23.77 27.70
N ALA A 45 -6.27 25.05 27.67
CA ALA A 45 -5.17 25.62 28.45
C ALA A 45 -5.71 26.72 29.37
N GLY A 46 -5.29 26.68 30.63
CA GLY A 46 -5.66 27.66 31.66
C GLY A 46 -4.44 28.38 32.21
N SER A 47 -4.66 29.52 32.87
CA SER A 47 -3.64 30.21 33.65
C SER A 47 -4.09 30.28 35.10
N PHE A 48 -3.15 30.29 36.04
CA PHE A 48 -3.44 30.51 37.45
C PHE A 48 -3.56 32.03 37.67
N PRO A 49 -4.76 32.57 37.90
CA PRO A 49 -5.00 33.99 37.75
C PRO A 49 -4.28 34.86 38.79
N ASP A 50 -4.01 34.29 39.97
CA ASP A 50 -3.46 35.01 41.13
C ASP A 50 -2.08 34.49 41.58
N ALA A 51 -1.46 33.60 40.80
CA ALA A 51 -0.17 33.00 41.17
C ALA A 51 0.99 33.64 40.41
N SER A 52 1.96 34.17 41.15
CA SER A 52 3.22 34.64 40.57
C SER A 52 4.05 33.48 40.02
N ALA A 53 4.95 33.78 39.08
CA ALA A 53 5.89 32.79 38.56
C ALA A 53 6.76 32.13 39.66
N ARG A 54 6.97 32.81 40.80
CA ARG A 54 7.69 32.25 41.95
C ARG A 54 6.83 31.24 42.70
N GLU A 55 5.57 31.54 42.94
CA GLU A 55 4.61 30.64 43.60
C GLU A 55 4.34 29.41 42.75
N LEU A 56 4.18 29.59 41.42
CA LEU A 56 4.01 28.47 40.50
C LEU A 56 5.20 27.50 40.51
N ARG A 57 6.44 27.99 40.67
CA ARG A 57 7.62 27.11 40.81
C ARG A 57 7.69 26.38 42.15
N ALA A 58 7.06 26.92 43.19
CA ALA A 58 6.95 26.25 44.48
C ALA A 58 5.83 25.21 44.47
N LEU A 59 4.75 25.46 43.72
CA LEU A 59 3.58 24.60 43.62
C LEU A 59 3.75 23.47 42.58
N LEU A 60 4.46 23.73 41.48
CA LEU A 60 4.57 22.81 40.35
C LEU A 60 5.98 22.22 40.28
N SER A 61 6.08 20.91 40.51
CA SER A 61 7.34 20.17 40.47
C SER A 61 7.58 19.56 39.08
N PRO A 62 8.83 19.46 38.58
CA PRO A 62 9.10 18.75 37.33
C PRO A 62 8.74 17.26 37.47
N ALA A 63 7.97 16.71 36.53
CA ALA A 63 7.70 15.28 36.51
C ALA A 63 9.01 14.51 36.24
N ALA A 64 9.40 13.63 37.16
CA ALA A 64 10.55 12.75 36.99
C ALA A 64 10.15 11.56 36.10
N GLY A 65 10.25 11.72 34.79
CA GLY A 65 9.94 10.68 33.82
C GLY A 65 9.74 11.22 32.42
N GLU A 66 10.84 11.51 31.69
CA GLU A 66 10.78 11.80 30.26
C GLU A 66 10.58 10.49 29.46
N ALA A 67 9.35 9.98 29.42
CA ALA A 67 8.93 9.02 28.40
C ALA A 67 8.17 9.76 27.29
N SER A 68 8.55 9.49 26.04
CA SER A 68 7.88 9.91 24.80
C SER A 68 7.90 11.40 24.43
N ARG A 69 9.07 11.87 23.99
CA ARG A 69 9.23 12.68 22.76
C ARG A 69 10.67 12.47 22.27
N ARG A 70 10.86 11.90 21.07
CA ARG A 70 12.18 11.72 20.43
C ARG A 70 12.82 13.12 20.20
N ARG A 71 13.50 13.67 21.20
CA ARG A 71 14.31 14.88 21.05
C ARG A 71 15.67 14.50 20.50
N LEU A 72 15.92 14.85 19.25
CA LEU A 72 17.27 14.91 18.68
C LEU A 72 18.07 15.93 19.50
N GLN A 73 19.22 15.52 20.05
CA GLN A 73 20.14 16.45 20.69
C GLN A 73 21.28 16.75 19.71
N GLN A 74 21.45 18.03 19.39
CA GLN A 74 22.71 18.52 18.84
C GLN A 74 23.78 18.30 19.92
N ALA A 75 24.72 17.40 19.67
CA ALA A 75 25.76 17.09 20.63
C ALA A 75 26.80 18.22 20.71
N VAL A 76 27.35 18.42 21.91
CA VAL A 76 28.62 19.12 22.13
C VAL A 76 29.63 18.03 22.52
N LEU A 77 30.70 17.88 21.73
CA LEU A 77 31.45 16.63 21.64
C LEU A 77 32.61 16.46 22.63
N LYS A 78 32.57 15.35 23.36
CA LYS A 78 33.73 14.69 23.97
C LYS A 78 33.75 13.19 23.61
N ASP A 79 34.95 12.76 23.20
CA ASP A 79 35.55 11.41 23.24
C ASP A 79 35.50 10.53 21.96
N PHE A 80 36.63 10.54 21.20
CA PHE A 80 37.18 9.59 20.18
C PHE A 80 36.43 9.46 18.82
N ASP A 81 36.96 9.07 17.64
CA ASP A 81 38.27 8.64 17.11
C ASP A 81 38.90 9.76 16.25
N ASP A 82 40.10 10.22 16.63
CA ASP A 82 40.79 11.33 15.97
C ASP A 82 41.69 10.83 14.83
N VAL A 83 41.56 11.43 13.64
CA VAL A 83 42.57 11.33 12.58
C VAL A 83 43.13 12.74 12.37
N GLU A 84 44.42 12.91 12.68
CA GLU A 84 45.16 14.13 12.33
C GLU A 84 45.27 14.19 10.80
N ASP A 85 44.74 15.26 10.21
CA ASP A 85 44.93 15.51 8.79
C ASP A 85 46.33 16.08 8.49
N SER A 86 46.59 16.40 7.22
CA SER A 86 47.91 16.82 6.75
C SER A 86 48.42 18.15 7.34
N ASP A 87 47.54 18.90 8.01
CA ASP A 87 47.77 20.20 8.63
C ASP A 87 47.70 20.15 10.17
N GLU A 88 47.75 18.94 10.76
CA GLU A 88 47.64 18.71 12.21
C GLU A 88 46.26 19.12 12.79
N GLU A 89 45.25 19.31 11.94
CA GLU A 89 43.87 19.59 12.37
C GLU A 89 43.17 18.25 12.68
N VAL A 90 42.61 18.14 13.88
CA VAL A 90 41.85 16.95 14.29
C VAL A 90 40.47 17.01 13.62
N VAL A 91 40.24 16.14 12.64
CA VAL A 91 38.96 16.10 11.89
C VAL A 91 38.15 14.88 12.30
N THR A 92 36.96 15.09 12.84
CA THR A 92 36.03 14.00 13.14
C THR A 92 35.38 13.46 11.87
N LEU A 93 35.34 12.13 11.74
CA LEU A 93 34.85 11.44 10.56
C LEU A 93 33.48 10.83 10.81
N CYS A 94 32.58 10.99 9.84
CA CYS A 94 31.29 10.33 9.87
C CYS A 94 31.47 8.81 9.92
N ARG A 95 30.90 8.16 10.93
CA ARG A 95 31.05 6.71 11.13
C ARG A 95 30.55 5.89 9.93
N GLN A 96 29.53 6.38 9.23
CA GLN A 96 28.90 5.68 8.10
C GLN A 96 29.72 5.79 6.81
N CYS A 97 30.15 7.00 6.44
CA CYS A 97 30.75 7.24 5.12
C CYS A 97 32.24 7.60 5.19
N ARG A 98 32.83 7.72 6.39
CA ARG A 98 34.23 8.06 6.67
C ARG A 98 34.69 9.41 6.10
N LEU A 99 33.75 10.28 5.74
CA LEU A 99 34.01 11.65 5.29
C LEU A 99 33.96 12.64 6.46
N PRO A 100 34.71 13.77 6.39
CA PRO A 100 34.72 14.80 7.42
C PRO A 100 33.32 15.29 7.78
N LEU A 101 33.05 15.46 9.07
CA LEU A 101 31.81 16.02 9.57
C LEU A 101 31.79 17.55 9.35
N GLY A 102 30.66 18.05 8.86
CA GLY A 102 30.42 19.48 8.63
C GLY A 102 29.84 20.17 9.88
N SER A 103 29.24 21.35 9.68
CA SER A 103 28.71 22.18 10.78
C SER A 103 27.55 21.55 11.56
N PHE A 104 26.90 20.51 11.03
CA PHE A 104 25.82 19.78 11.68
C PHE A 104 26.20 18.31 11.87
N VAL A 105 26.23 17.89 13.12
CA VAL A 105 26.59 16.52 13.53
C VAL A 105 25.45 15.92 14.35
N TYR A 106 25.11 14.68 14.02
CA TYR A 106 24.09 13.89 14.71
C TYR A 106 24.73 12.68 15.37
N VAL A 107 24.32 12.38 16.60
CA VAL A 107 24.81 11.24 17.39
C VAL A 107 23.60 10.41 17.85
N GLU A 108 23.72 9.09 17.83
CA GLU A 108 22.69 8.21 18.39
C GLU A 108 22.67 8.29 19.91
N ARG A 109 21.53 7.92 20.53
CA ARG A 109 21.34 8.02 21.99
C ARG A 109 22.38 7.22 22.78
N ASP A 110 22.93 6.18 22.18
CA ASP A 110 23.90 5.28 22.79
C ASP A 110 25.34 5.80 22.67
N GLY A 111 25.55 6.98 22.09
CA GLY A 111 26.88 7.60 21.93
C GLY A 111 27.72 6.98 20.83
N GLU A 112 27.15 6.08 20.03
CA GLU A 112 27.80 5.27 19.00
C GLU A 112 28.15 6.08 17.72
N GLY A 113 28.99 7.11 17.88
CA GLY A 113 29.67 7.79 16.78
C GLY A 113 28.83 8.81 16.00
N GLU A 114 29.53 9.78 15.44
CA GLU A 114 28.96 10.95 14.79
C GLU A 114 28.63 10.69 13.31
N ARG A 115 27.54 11.31 12.83
CA ARG A 115 27.05 11.16 11.45
C ARG A 115 26.62 12.51 10.87
N HIS A 116 26.73 12.65 9.54
CA HIS A 116 26.08 13.74 8.79
C HIS A 116 24.56 13.65 8.88
N GLY A 117 23.86 14.77 8.70
CA GLY A 117 22.39 14.79 8.63
C GLY A 117 21.82 13.82 7.58
N GLU A 118 22.45 13.70 6.41
CA GLU A 118 22.03 12.75 5.37
C GLU A 118 22.28 11.29 5.75
N CYS A 119 23.41 11.02 6.42
CA CYS A 119 23.74 9.67 6.87
C CYS A 119 22.82 9.23 8.02
N MET A 120 22.47 10.16 8.90
CA MET A 120 21.50 9.96 9.96
C MET A 120 20.09 9.79 9.40
N ALA A 121 19.67 10.60 8.42
CA ALA A 121 18.36 10.47 7.79
C ALA A 121 18.17 9.12 7.08
N ARG A 122 19.20 8.59 6.42
CA ARG A 122 19.17 7.24 5.84
C ARG A 122 19.02 6.16 6.91
N LEU A 123 19.75 6.29 8.01
CA LEU A 123 19.67 5.36 9.14
C LEU A 123 18.28 5.41 9.80
N MET A 124 17.73 6.61 9.99
CA MET A 124 16.36 6.79 10.49
C MET A 124 15.34 6.17 9.54
N LEU A 125 15.51 6.34 8.23
CA LEU A 125 14.62 5.72 7.24
C LEU A 125 14.72 4.19 7.27
N GLN A 126 15.93 3.63 7.37
CA GLN A 126 16.13 2.19 7.53
C GLN A 126 15.51 1.68 8.83
N GLN A 127 15.73 2.36 9.96
CA GLN A 127 15.13 2.01 11.25
C GLN A 127 13.60 2.08 11.20
N MET A 128 13.01 3.11 10.56
CA MET A 128 11.56 3.19 10.38
C MET A 128 11.02 2.05 9.51
N GLN A 129 11.75 1.66 8.45
CA GLN A 129 11.39 0.52 7.61
C GLN A 129 11.43 -0.79 8.42
N GLU A 130 12.47 -1.00 9.23
CA GLU A 130 12.61 -2.17 10.12
C GLU A 130 11.52 -2.18 11.22
N GLU A 131 11.24 -1.03 11.84
CA GLU A 131 10.16 -0.87 12.83
C GLU A 131 8.77 -1.15 12.22
N GLU A 132 8.52 -0.66 11.01
CA GLU A 132 7.29 -0.88 10.25
C GLU A 132 7.14 -2.34 9.81
N GLU A 133 8.21 -2.98 9.32
CA GLU A 133 8.20 -4.40 8.97
C GLU A 133 7.91 -5.28 10.19
N ALA A 134 8.59 -5.00 11.31
CA ALA A 134 8.33 -5.67 12.58
C ALA A 134 6.90 -5.41 13.11
N ARG A 135 6.33 -4.21 12.87
CA ARG A 135 4.92 -3.94 13.19
C ARG A 135 4.01 -4.81 12.33
N ARG A 136 4.18 -4.79 11.00
CA ARG A 136 3.38 -5.60 10.06
C ARG A 136 3.45 -7.09 10.38
N GLU A 137 4.61 -7.60 10.79
CA GLU A 137 4.74 -9.00 11.19
C GLU A 137 3.93 -9.31 12.46
N ARG A 138 4.00 -8.44 13.49
CA ARG A 138 3.15 -8.56 14.70
C ARG A 138 1.66 -8.49 14.36
N GLU A 139 1.26 -7.56 13.50
CA GLU A 139 -0.14 -7.44 13.06
C GLU A 139 -0.59 -8.68 12.28
N ARG A 140 0.24 -9.20 11.38
CA ARG A 140 -0.04 -10.43 10.64
C ARG A 140 -0.21 -11.63 11.58
N ALA A 141 0.64 -11.75 12.61
CA ALA A 141 0.52 -12.79 13.63
C ALA A 141 -0.78 -12.65 14.45
N GLN A 142 -1.12 -11.44 14.89
CA GLN A 142 -2.38 -11.16 15.60
C GLN A 142 -3.61 -11.47 14.74
N LYS A 143 -3.60 -11.06 13.46
CA LYS A 143 -4.68 -11.38 12.51
C LYS A 143 -4.77 -12.89 12.26
N ALA A 144 -3.64 -13.60 12.13
CA ALA A 144 -3.64 -15.06 11.99
C ALA A 144 -4.23 -15.76 13.22
N GLU A 145 -3.87 -15.33 14.42
CA GLU A 145 -4.45 -15.85 15.67
C GLU A 145 -5.95 -15.54 15.76
N ALA A 146 -6.38 -14.31 15.43
CA ALA A 146 -7.78 -13.92 15.39
C ALA A 146 -8.56 -14.76 14.37
N ARG A 147 -8.01 -15.00 13.17
CA ARG A 147 -8.64 -15.85 12.15
C ARG A 147 -8.84 -17.28 12.66
N ALA A 148 -7.82 -17.87 13.28
CA ALA A 148 -7.93 -19.20 13.87
C ALA A 148 -8.98 -19.25 15.00
N LYS A 149 -8.98 -18.25 15.90
CA LYS A 149 -9.91 -18.15 17.04
C LYS A 149 -11.36 -17.99 16.61
N HIS A 150 -11.60 -17.21 15.55
CA HIS A 150 -12.95 -16.86 15.08
C HIS A 150 -13.43 -17.68 13.88
N ASP A 151 -12.67 -18.73 13.52
CA ASP A 151 -12.91 -19.63 12.39
C ASP A 151 -13.10 -18.87 11.06
N ILE A 152 -12.24 -17.89 10.83
CA ILE A 152 -12.21 -17.05 9.63
C ILE A 152 -11.21 -17.64 8.64
N GLY A 153 -11.62 -17.75 7.38
CA GLY A 153 -10.87 -18.38 6.31
C GLY A 153 -11.69 -19.49 5.66
N TRP A 154 -11.83 -19.40 4.35
CA TRP A 154 -12.44 -20.44 3.54
C TRP A 154 -11.54 -21.67 3.48
N ARG A 155 -12.15 -22.85 3.53
CA ARG A 155 -11.44 -24.14 3.53
C ARG A 155 -12.28 -25.17 2.78
N ALA A 156 -11.61 -26.08 2.08
CA ALA A 156 -12.27 -27.10 1.27
C ALA A 156 -13.11 -28.09 2.07
N ASP A 157 -12.83 -28.28 3.37
CA ASP A 157 -13.65 -29.09 4.28
C ASP A 157 -15.07 -28.53 4.48
N ARG A 158 -15.28 -27.23 4.26
CA ARG A 158 -16.60 -26.58 4.33
C ARG A 158 -17.50 -26.85 3.13
N ILE A 159 -16.94 -27.29 2.00
CA ILE A 159 -17.71 -27.56 0.79
C ILE A 159 -18.52 -28.85 0.98
N PRO A 160 -19.86 -28.82 0.89
CA PRO A 160 -20.70 -30.01 0.99
C PRO A 160 -20.44 -31.01 -0.14
N ARG A 161 -20.54 -32.30 0.17
CA ARG A 161 -20.51 -33.39 -0.83
C ARG A 161 -21.94 -33.82 -1.19
N ASN A 162 -22.20 -34.06 -2.47
CA ASN A 162 -23.50 -34.52 -2.92
C ASN A 162 -23.75 -36.03 -2.74
N GLU A 163 -22.69 -36.83 -2.55
CA GLU A 163 -22.73 -38.30 -2.47
C GLU A 163 -23.79 -38.85 -1.48
N SER A 164 -23.79 -38.39 -0.23
CA SER A 164 -24.74 -38.82 0.80
C SER A 164 -26.18 -38.38 0.51
N HIS A 165 -26.33 -37.19 -0.08
CA HIS A 165 -27.62 -36.58 -0.37
C HIS A 165 -28.32 -37.27 -1.55
N MET A 166 -27.57 -37.67 -2.58
CA MET A 166 -28.10 -38.41 -3.74
C MET A 166 -28.73 -39.74 -3.34
N ASN A 167 -28.07 -40.50 -2.45
CA ASN A 167 -28.61 -41.76 -1.94
C ASN A 167 -29.95 -41.55 -1.21
N THR A 168 -30.05 -40.45 -0.44
CA THR A 168 -31.27 -40.08 0.29
C THR A 168 -32.41 -39.71 -0.65
N LEU A 169 -32.10 -39.09 -1.79
CA LEU A 169 -33.06 -38.73 -2.83
C LEU A 169 -33.36 -39.87 -3.82
N GLY A 170 -32.87 -41.09 -3.56
CA GLY A 170 -33.22 -42.29 -4.32
C GLY A 170 -32.42 -42.50 -5.60
N CYS A 171 -31.31 -41.78 -5.82
CA CYS A 171 -30.41 -42.03 -6.94
C CYS A 171 -29.51 -43.25 -6.64
N ARG A 172 -29.62 -44.33 -7.43
CA ARG A 172 -29.05 -45.66 -7.11
C ARG A 172 -27.73 -46.01 -7.81
N GLN A 173 -27.21 -45.13 -8.67
CA GLN A 173 -25.97 -45.41 -9.42
C GLN A 173 -24.75 -44.83 -8.68
N PRO A 174 -23.59 -45.53 -8.69
CA PRO A 174 -22.36 -45.01 -8.10
C PRO A 174 -21.83 -43.87 -8.97
N MET A 175 -22.18 -42.64 -8.58
CA MET A 175 -21.91 -41.47 -9.39
C MET A 175 -20.47 -40.98 -9.21
N GLN A 176 -19.71 -40.83 -10.30
CA GLN A 176 -18.35 -40.25 -10.32
C GLN A 176 -18.40 -38.86 -10.97
N GLY A 177 -19.17 -37.93 -10.42
CA GLY A 177 -19.31 -36.63 -11.07
C GLY A 177 -20.21 -35.60 -10.40
N LEU A 178 -20.67 -34.65 -11.23
CA LEU A 178 -21.57 -33.57 -10.87
C LEU A 178 -23.02 -34.09 -10.92
N CYS A 179 -23.93 -33.43 -10.20
CA CYS A 179 -25.36 -33.75 -10.28
C CYS A 179 -26.18 -32.53 -10.69
N CYS A 180 -27.28 -32.77 -11.39
CA CYS A 180 -28.26 -31.78 -11.83
C CYS A 180 -29.67 -32.16 -11.41
N LEU A 181 -30.63 -31.28 -11.69
CA LEU A 181 -32.05 -31.53 -11.53
C LEU A 181 -32.69 -31.77 -12.89
N ILE A 182 -33.44 -32.88 -13.02
CA ILE A 182 -34.26 -33.18 -14.17
C ILE A 182 -35.73 -32.93 -13.81
N LEU A 183 -36.38 -32.08 -14.59
CA LEU A 183 -37.81 -31.83 -14.51
C LEU A 183 -38.53 -32.89 -15.33
N ALA A 184 -39.31 -33.75 -14.66
CA ALA A 184 -40.18 -34.72 -15.31
C ALA A 184 -41.59 -34.15 -15.38
N GLU A 185 -42.05 -33.86 -16.60
CA GLU A 185 -43.43 -33.47 -16.87
C GLU A 185 -44.25 -34.72 -17.14
N GLN A 186 -45.10 -35.10 -16.18
CA GLN A 186 -46.19 -36.05 -16.41
C GLN A 186 -47.50 -35.26 -16.64
N GLU A 187 -48.48 -35.86 -17.30
CA GLU A 187 -49.69 -35.20 -17.82
C GLU A 187 -50.49 -34.37 -16.79
N GLU A 188 -50.32 -34.61 -15.48
CA GLU A 188 -51.06 -33.90 -14.40
C GLU A 188 -50.18 -33.27 -13.29
N GLU A 189 -48.93 -33.69 -13.08
CA GLU A 189 -48.05 -33.14 -12.03
C GLU A 189 -46.58 -33.04 -12.50
N ALA A 190 -45.95 -31.88 -12.26
CA ALA A 190 -44.52 -31.70 -12.48
C ALA A 190 -43.74 -32.18 -11.24
N THR A 191 -42.77 -33.07 -11.46
CA THR A 191 -41.89 -33.60 -10.40
C THR A 191 -40.43 -33.35 -10.76
N VAL A 192 -39.57 -33.28 -9.75
CA VAL A 192 -38.12 -33.10 -9.94
C VAL A 192 -37.36 -34.32 -9.39
N SER A 193 -36.33 -34.73 -10.14
CA SER A 193 -35.43 -35.82 -9.76
C SER A 193 -33.96 -35.39 -9.91
N VAL A 194 -33.06 -36.05 -9.19
CA VAL A 194 -31.61 -35.83 -9.33
C VAL A 194 -31.04 -36.80 -10.34
N SER A 195 -30.18 -36.28 -11.23
CA SER A 195 -29.41 -37.10 -12.17
C SER A 195 -27.93 -36.69 -12.13
N GLU A 196 -27.07 -37.56 -12.67
CA GLU A 196 -25.70 -37.19 -13.02
C GLU A 196 -25.69 -36.19 -14.18
N THR A 197 -24.68 -35.33 -14.18
CA THR A 197 -24.36 -34.47 -15.32
C THR A 197 -22.86 -34.34 -15.51
N LEU A 198 -22.46 -34.11 -16.76
CA LEU A 198 -21.12 -33.65 -17.12
C LEU A 198 -21.09 -32.14 -17.39
N GLU A 199 -22.25 -31.49 -17.48
CA GLU A 199 -22.38 -30.06 -17.78
C GLU A 199 -22.27 -29.23 -16.49
N PRO A 200 -21.17 -28.47 -16.28
CA PRO A 200 -21.00 -27.69 -15.07
C PRO A 200 -22.06 -26.60 -14.90
N ALA A 201 -22.60 -26.06 -16.00
CA ALA A 201 -23.64 -25.02 -15.94
C ALA A 201 -24.92 -25.49 -15.24
N GLY A 202 -25.29 -26.77 -15.40
CA GLY A 202 -26.46 -27.38 -14.76
C GLY A 202 -26.16 -28.06 -13.43
N SER A 203 -24.90 -28.00 -12.96
CA SER A 203 -24.52 -28.66 -11.71
C SER A 203 -25.05 -27.93 -10.48
N VAL A 204 -25.46 -28.69 -9.45
CA VAL A 204 -26.08 -28.15 -8.25
C VAL A 204 -25.49 -28.79 -7.00
N ASN A 205 -25.20 -27.97 -5.99
CA ASN A 205 -24.91 -28.45 -4.64
C ASN A 205 -26.23 -28.74 -3.90
N LEU A 206 -26.50 -30.01 -3.60
CA LEU A 206 -27.78 -30.46 -3.05
C LEU A 206 -28.01 -29.99 -1.62
N GLU A 207 -26.94 -29.80 -0.83
CA GLU A 207 -27.07 -29.28 0.52
C GLU A 207 -27.44 -27.79 0.51
N TYR A 208 -26.79 -26.99 -0.36
CA TYR A 208 -27.16 -25.59 -0.57
C TYR A 208 -28.62 -25.46 -1.03
N LEU A 209 -29.04 -26.27 -2.01
CA LEU A 209 -30.43 -26.28 -2.49
C LEU A 209 -31.41 -26.66 -1.37
N SER A 210 -31.09 -27.68 -0.57
CA SER A 210 -31.94 -28.11 0.55
C SER A 210 -32.15 -27.01 1.58
N ILE A 211 -31.09 -26.30 1.95
CA ILE A 211 -31.17 -25.20 2.91
C ILE A 211 -31.91 -24.00 2.30
N ALA A 212 -31.65 -23.66 1.04
CA ALA A 212 -32.37 -22.60 0.34
C ALA A 212 -33.88 -22.90 0.21
N LEU A 213 -34.26 -24.16 -0.06
CA LEU A 213 -35.65 -24.62 -0.04
C LEU A 213 -36.27 -24.45 1.35
N GLN A 214 -35.54 -24.78 2.43
CA GLN A 214 -36.03 -24.57 3.80
C GLN A 214 -36.28 -23.10 4.11
N CYS A 215 -35.37 -22.19 3.73
CA CYS A 215 -35.58 -20.74 3.87
C CYS A 215 -36.82 -20.30 3.10
N ARG A 216 -36.93 -20.70 1.83
CA ARG A 216 -38.05 -20.26 0.98
C ARG A 216 -39.40 -20.77 1.45
N ILE A 217 -39.49 -22.03 1.88
CA ILE A 217 -40.74 -22.66 2.31
C ILE A 217 -41.15 -22.19 3.71
N ARG A 218 -40.21 -22.04 4.64
CA ARG A 218 -40.52 -21.71 6.05
C ARG A 218 -40.63 -20.21 6.29
N GLU A 219 -39.71 -19.43 5.73
CA GLU A 219 -39.58 -18.00 6.01
C GLU A 219 -40.14 -17.13 4.87
N GLY A 220 -40.34 -17.70 3.68
CA GLY A 220 -40.79 -16.96 2.49
C GLY A 220 -39.70 -16.12 1.83
N ALA A 221 -38.44 -16.26 2.26
CA ALA A 221 -37.29 -15.46 1.81
C ALA A 221 -36.08 -16.34 1.48
N GLU A 222 -35.11 -15.79 0.74
CA GLU A 222 -33.80 -16.41 0.52
C GLU A 222 -32.87 -16.30 1.76
N PRO A 223 -31.80 -17.10 1.82
CA PRO A 223 -30.74 -16.92 2.81
C PRO A 223 -30.04 -15.56 2.65
N ALA A 224 -29.87 -14.84 3.76
CA ALA A 224 -29.15 -13.56 3.81
C ALA A 224 -28.20 -13.47 5.01
N PHE A 225 -27.23 -12.56 4.92
CA PHE A 225 -26.21 -12.32 5.94
C PHE A 225 -25.83 -10.85 6.02
N SER A 226 -25.54 -10.34 7.22
CA SER A 226 -24.95 -9.02 7.45
C SER A 226 -23.88 -9.08 8.54
N LEU A 227 -22.84 -8.26 8.38
CA LEU A 227 -21.82 -8.02 9.38
C LEU A 227 -21.95 -6.60 9.95
N ASP A 228 -22.56 -6.52 11.13
CA ASP A 228 -22.98 -5.26 11.74
C ASP A 228 -22.08 -4.86 12.92
N PRO A 229 -21.82 -3.57 13.17
CA PRO A 229 -21.10 -3.14 14.37
C PRO A 229 -21.92 -3.39 15.65
N THR A 230 -21.30 -3.87 16.75
CA THR A 230 -22.02 -4.15 18.02
C THR A 230 -22.23 -2.92 18.93
N SER A 231 -21.30 -1.97 18.92
CA SER A 231 -21.40 -0.62 19.54
C SER A 231 -20.06 0.11 19.35
N MET A 232 -20.07 1.45 19.37
CA MET A 232 -18.88 2.28 19.16
C MET A 232 -17.98 2.26 20.40
N ALA A 233 -17.02 1.34 20.47
CA ALA A 233 -15.88 1.48 21.38
C ALA A 233 -14.96 2.60 20.86
N ASN A 234 -14.43 3.44 21.75
CA ASN A 234 -13.49 4.51 21.37
C ASN A 234 -12.14 3.97 20.84
N ASP A 235 -11.85 2.68 21.10
CA ASP A 235 -10.67 1.97 20.61
C ASP A 235 -11.07 0.89 19.59
N PRO A 236 -10.76 1.06 18.29
CA PRO A 236 -11.14 0.12 17.25
C PRO A 236 -10.22 -1.10 17.10
N GLY A 237 -9.15 -1.21 17.89
CA GLY A 237 -8.56 -2.53 18.16
C GLY A 237 -9.48 -3.42 19.00
N GLN A 238 -10.53 -2.84 19.59
CA GLN A 238 -11.50 -3.48 20.47
C GLN A 238 -12.94 -3.39 19.94
N THR A 239 -13.14 -2.80 18.75
CA THR A 239 -14.46 -2.80 18.12
C THR A 239 -14.76 -4.19 17.60
N MET A 240 -15.99 -4.60 17.84
CA MET A 240 -16.48 -5.92 17.49
C MET A 240 -17.62 -5.79 16.47
N GLN A 241 -17.77 -6.82 15.64
CA GLN A 241 -18.82 -6.94 14.64
C GLN A 241 -19.63 -8.21 14.92
N GLN A 242 -20.95 -8.10 14.83
CA GLN A 242 -21.90 -9.18 14.99
C GLN A 242 -22.19 -9.85 13.65
N LYS A 243 -22.07 -11.17 13.61
CA LYS A 243 -22.57 -12.00 12.50
C LYS A 243 -24.10 -12.08 12.61
N ARG A 244 -24.83 -11.51 11.65
CA ARG A 244 -26.29 -11.62 11.58
C ARG A 244 -26.69 -12.46 10.39
N PHE A 245 -27.42 -13.54 10.68
CA PHE A 245 -27.93 -14.46 9.68
C PHE A 245 -29.43 -14.33 9.59
N GLU A 246 -29.96 -14.38 8.38
CA GLU A 246 -31.39 -14.34 8.14
C GLU A 246 -31.81 -15.51 7.24
N PRO A 247 -32.57 -16.48 7.78
CA PRO A 247 -32.98 -16.63 9.18
C PRO A 247 -31.82 -17.00 10.14
N ALA A 248 -31.99 -16.71 11.43
CA ALA A 248 -30.94 -16.90 12.45
C ALA A 248 -30.40 -18.34 12.55
N TRP A 249 -31.21 -19.34 12.19
CA TRP A 249 -30.82 -20.75 12.22
C TRP A 249 -29.81 -21.15 11.13
N LEU A 250 -29.52 -20.28 10.16
CA LEU A 250 -28.43 -20.50 9.20
C LEU A 250 -27.06 -20.52 9.88
N ALA A 251 -26.92 -19.94 11.08
CA ALA A 251 -25.68 -19.97 11.84
C ALA A 251 -25.23 -21.42 12.08
N GLY A 252 -23.99 -21.74 11.68
CA GLY A 252 -23.41 -23.08 11.83
C GLY A 252 -23.84 -24.09 10.75
N THR A 253 -24.58 -23.66 9.72
CA THR A 253 -24.85 -24.45 8.51
C THR A 253 -23.80 -24.18 7.43
N SER A 254 -23.71 -25.04 6.41
CA SER A 254 -22.84 -24.83 5.25
C SER A 254 -23.18 -23.55 4.47
N VAL A 255 -24.46 -23.18 4.37
CA VAL A 255 -24.91 -21.92 3.76
C VAL A 255 -24.49 -20.71 4.59
N GLY A 256 -24.68 -20.75 5.91
CA GLY A 256 -24.20 -19.70 6.80
C GLY A 256 -22.69 -19.48 6.70
N ASP A 257 -21.92 -20.57 6.60
CA ASP A 257 -20.47 -20.49 6.37
C ASP A 257 -20.13 -19.83 5.03
N VAL A 258 -20.76 -20.22 3.92
CA VAL A 258 -20.53 -19.59 2.61
C VAL A 258 -20.83 -18.10 2.64
N LEU A 259 -21.98 -17.70 3.21
CA LEU A 259 -22.39 -16.30 3.29
C LEU A 259 -21.36 -15.46 4.07
N PHE A 260 -21.00 -15.91 5.28
CA PHE A 260 -20.05 -15.20 6.13
C PHE A 260 -18.65 -15.14 5.53
N GLN A 261 -18.10 -16.26 5.07
CA GLN A 261 -16.72 -16.32 4.60
C GLN A 261 -16.53 -15.52 3.30
N SER A 262 -17.52 -15.53 2.41
CA SER A 262 -17.47 -14.76 1.16
C SER A 262 -17.53 -13.26 1.43
N ASP A 263 -18.44 -12.85 2.32
CA ASP A 263 -18.58 -11.46 2.74
C ASP A 263 -17.30 -10.93 3.42
N TYR A 264 -16.71 -11.72 4.31
CA TYR A 264 -15.47 -11.37 4.98
C TYR A 264 -14.28 -11.30 4.02
N LEU A 265 -14.17 -12.24 3.06
CA LEU A 265 -13.14 -12.22 2.03
C LEU A 265 -13.25 -10.97 1.14
N LEU A 266 -14.46 -10.56 0.76
CA LEU A 266 -14.67 -9.33 0.00
C LEU A 266 -14.09 -8.12 0.73
N LYS A 267 -14.32 -8.04 2.06
CA LYS A 267 -13.80 -6.98 2.92
C LYS A 267 -12.28 -7.01 3.05
N GLU A 268 -11.69 -8.20 3.17
CA GLU A 268 -10.23 -8.35 3.19
C GLU A 268 -9.60 -7.89 1.86
N LEU A 269 -10.21 -8.24 0.73
CA LEU A 269 -9.75 -7.80 -0.59
C LEU A 269 -9.96 -6.29 -0.80
N SER A 270 -11.12 -5.74 -0.45
CA SER A 270 -11.42 -4.31 -0.60
C SER A 270 -10.48 -3.45 0.24
N MET A 271 -10.09 -3.95 1.41
CA MET A 271 -9.14 -3.33 2.32
C MET A 271 -7.67 -3.64 2.01
N GLY A 272 -7.37 -4.35 0.91
CA GLY A 272 -5.99 -4.64 0.50
C GLY A 272 -5.19 -5.46 1.50
N GLU A 273 -5.86 -6.34 2.25
CA GLU A 273 -5.22 -7.31 3.16
C GLU A 273 -4.53 -8.44 2.36
N TYR A 274 -5.06 -8.76 1.18
CA TYR A 274 -4.48 -9.71 0.24
C TYR A 274 -4.27 -9.08 -1.13
N ASP A 275 -3.39 -9.71 -1.91
CA ASP A 275 -3.25 -9.44 -3.33
C ASP A 275 -4.58 -9.71 -4.06
N GLN A 276 -4.91 -8.82 -5.00
CA GLN A 276 -6.15 -8.91 -5.74
C GLN A 276 -6.13 -10.15 -6.66
N PRO A 277 -7.26 -10.88 -6.77
CA PRO A 277 -7.37 -12.05 -7.65
C PRO A 277 -7.37 -11.69 -9.15
N VAL A 278 -7.16 -10.43 -9.52
CA VAL A 278 -7.21 -9.92 -10.89
C VAL A 278 -6.04 -8.99 -11.11
N ILE A 279 -5.31 -9.19 -12.20
CA ILE A 279 -4.09 -8.43 -12.49
C ILE A 279 -4.42 -6.97 -12.78
N GLY A 280 -3.86 -6.07 -11.97
CA GLY A 280 -4.05 -4.62 -12.06
C GLY A 280 -5.32 -4.10 -11.39
N MET A 281 -6.12 -4.97 -10.79
CA MET A 281 -7.24 -4.53 -9.96
C MET A 281 -6.70 -3.88 -8.68
N LYS A 282 -7.31 -2.77 -8.28
CA LYS A 282 -6.88 -1.93 -7.14
C LYS A 282 -7.79 -2.13 -5.95
N SER A 283 -7.25 -2.05 -4.74
CA SER A 283 -8.01 -1.99 -3.48
C SER A 283 -8.52 -0.58 -3.19
N CYS A 284 -9.37 -0.43 -2.18
CA CYS A 284 -9.85 0.88 -1.74
C CYS A 284 -8.71 1.77 -1.22
N PHE A 285 -7.65 1.19 -0.66
CA PHE A 285 -6.48 1.94 -0.22
C PHE A 285 -5.69 2.49 -1.40
N ASP A 286 -5.51 1.70 -2.45
CA ASP A 286 -4.80 2.15 -3.66
C ASP A 286 -5.55 3.33 -4.31
N PHE A 287 -6.89 3.26 -4.40
CA PHE A 287 -7.70 4.39 -4.87
C PHE A 287 -7.60 5.62 -3.96
N SER A 288 -7.58 5.43 -2.64
CA SER A 288 -7.51 6.54 -1.68
C SER A 288 -6.14 7.24 -1.74
N GLU A 289 -5.06 6.49 -1.93
CA GLU A 289 -3.70 7.00 -2.10
C GLU A 289 -3.56 7.83 -3.39
N GLU A 290 -4.09 7.35 -4.51
CA GLU A 290 -4.00 8.05 -5.81
C GLU A 290 -4.71 9.40 -5.83
N GLU A 291 -5.82 9.55 -5.11
CA GLU A 291 -6.58 10.80 -5.09
C GLU A 291 -6.03 11.84 -4.10
N GLY A 292 -4.95 11.52 -3.36
CA GLY A 292 -4.43 12.38 -2.29
C GLY A 292 -5.44 12.59 -1.15
N HIS A 293 -6.50 11.79 -1.12
CA HIS A 293 -7.63 11.93 -0.22
C HIS A 293 -7.44 11.05 1.01
N ASN A 294 -6.68 11.60 1.94
CA ASN A 294 -6.57 11.13 3.31
C ASN A 294 -7.83 11.56 4.11
N THR A 295 -9.05 11.24 3.68
CA THR A 295 -10.29 11.53 4.45
C THR A 295 -10.86 10.23 5.00
N GLU A 296 -11.06 10.15 6.32
CA GLU A 296 -11.78 9.03 6.94
C GLU A 296 -13.15 8.87 6.27
N TRP A 297 -13.48 7.65 5.89
CA TRP A 297 -14.76 7.29 5.30
C TRP A 297 -15.23 5.95 5.85
N ARG A 298 -16.54 5.76 5.85
CA ARG A 298 -17.22 4.53 6.25
C ARG A 298 -18.17 4.15 5.16
N ALA A 299 -18.28 2.86 4.86
CA ALA A 299 -19.15 2.41 3.80
C ALA A 299 -19.53 0.94 3.99
N ARG A 300 -20.57 0.50 3.29
CA ARG A 300 -21.04 -0.88 3.25
C ARG A 300 -20.88 -1.45 1.85
N GLU A 301 -20.53 -2.73 1.76
CA GLU A 301 -20.52 -3.48 0.50
C GLU A 301 -21.33 -4.77 0.62
N TRP A 302 -22.06 -5.09 -0.45
CA TRP A 302 -22.97 -6.23 -0.49
C TRP A 302 -22.84 -7.04 -1.76
N PHE A 303 -22.87 -8.37 -1.65
CA PHE A 303 -23.12 -9.23 -2.79
C PHE A 303 -24.61 -9.23 -3.15
N VAL A 304 -24.92 -9.02 -4.43
CA VAL A 304 -26.30 -9.00 -4.95
C VAL A 304 -26.40 -9.80 -6.25
N VAL A 305 -27.63 -10.20 -6.62
CA VAL A 305 -27.94 -10.81 -7.93
C VAL A 305 -28.60 -9.76 -8.83
N ARG A 306 -27.93 -9.35 -9.90
CA ARG A 306 -28.48 -8.39 -10.89
C ARG A 306 -29.44 -9.03 -11.88
N ASN A 307 -29.20 -10.30 -12.21
CA ASN A 307 -30.04 -11.06 -13.12
C ASN A 307 -30.09 -12.52 -12.70
N ALA A 308 -31.25 -13.16 -12.83
CA ALA A 308 -31.46 -14.55 -12.49
C ALA A 308 -32.47 -15.19 -13.45
N GLY A 309 -32.25 -16.46 -13.79
CA GLY A 309 -33.16 -17.22 -14.64
C GLY A 309 -32.88 -18.71 -14.62
N ILE A 310 -33.76 -19.47 -15.26
CA ILE A 310 -33.61 -20.92 -15.45
C ILE A 310 -33.90 -21.25 -16.91
N SER A 311 -32.98 -21.98 -17.52
CA SER A 311 -33.15 -22.61 -18.83
C SER A 311 -33.48 -24.08 -18.65
N LEU A 312 -34.24 -24.65 -19.59
CA LEU A 312 -34.55 -26.09 -19.63
C LEU A 312 -33.87 -26.68 -20.85
N SER A 313 -33.04 -27.72 -20.67
CA SER A 313 -32.43 -28.45 -21.78
C SER A 313 -33.46 -29.35 -22.48
N GLU A 314 -33.10 -29.86 -23.66
CA GLU A 314 -33.93 -30.85 -24.40
C GLU A 314 -34.23 -32.10 -23.54
N ASP A 315 -33.24 -32.56 -22.78
CA ASP A 315 -33.38 -33.70 -21.85
C ASP A 315 -34.09 -33.36 -20.52
N GLY A 316 -34.67 -32.16 -20.39
CA GLY A 316 -35.38 -31.72 -19.20
C GLY A 316 -34.49 -31.28 -18.02
N MET A 317 -33.19 -31.08 -18.24
CA MET A 317 -32.26 -30.58 -17.22
C MET A 317 -32.52 -29.10 -16.94
N LEU A 318 -32.66 -28.76 -15.66
CA LEU A 318 -32.76 -27.37 -15.20
C LEU A 318 -31.36 -26.76 -15.09
N ILE A 319 -31.14 -25.66 -15.81
CA ILE A 319 -29.87 -24.93 -15.84
C ILE A 319 -30.09 -23.55 -15.23
N PRO A 320 -29.67 -23.31 -13.97
CA PRO A 320 -29.80 -22.01 -13.34
C PRO A 320 -28.73 -21.02 -13.83
N HIS A 321 -29.14 -19.78 -14.03
CA HIS A 321 -28.30 -18.67 -14.44
C HIS A 321 -28.40 -17.54 -13.43
N VAL A 322 -27.26 -16.95 -13.07
CA VAL A 322 -27.17 -15.77 -12.21
C VAL A 322 -26.10 -14.82 -12.74
N GLU A 323 -26.35 -13.52 -12.61
CA GLU A 323 -25.37 -12.46 -12.80
C GLU A 323 -25.17 -11.78 -11.46
N MET A 324 -24.03 -12.05 -10.83
CA MET A 324 -23.70 -11.53 -9.50
C MET A 324 -23.03 -10.16 -9.62
N ALA A 325 -23.15 -9.33 -8.58
CA ALA A 325 -22.47 -8.04 -8.50
C ALA A 325 -22.19 -7.64 -7.05
N ILE A 326 -21.39 -6.58 -6.90
CA ILE A 326 -21.20 -5.87 -5.64
C ILE A 326 -21.92 -4.52 -5.69
N GLU A 327 -22.60 -4.17 -4.61
CA GLU A 327 -23.13 -2.83 -4.38
C GLU A 327 -22.45 -2.18 -3.19
N ALA A 328 -22.05 -0.91 -3.35
CA ALA A 328 -21.42 -0.12 -2.29
C ALA A 328 -22.32 1.04 -1.85
N ARG A 329 -22.33 1.32 -0.54
CA ARG A 329 -23.06 2.43 0.09
C ARG A 329 -22.14 3.23 1.02
N GLU A 330 -21.85 4.50 0.70
CA GLU A 330 -21.18 5.41 1.63
C GLU A 330 -22.06 5.63 2.86
N GLN A 331 -21.48 5.55 4.06
CA GLN A 331 -22.17 5.86 5.31
C GLN A 331 -21.89 7.30 5.72
N ILE A 332 -22.95 8.04 6.01
CA ILE A 332 -22.93 9.45 6.40
C ILE A 332 -23.53 9.62 7.79
N ASN A 333 -23.15 10.70 8.47
CA ASN A 333 -23.80 11.08 9.73
C ASN A 333 -25.13 11.77 9.41
N GLY A 334 -26.22 11.02 9.54
CA GLY A 334 -27.59 11.50 9.46
C GLY A 334 -28.12 12.03 10.79
N ALA A 335 -29.40 12.38 10.80
CA ALA A 335 -30.07 12.97 11.98
C ALA A 335 -30.18 11.97 13.17
N GLU A 336 -30.26 10.67 12.89
CA GLU A 336 -30.39 9.60 13.90
C GLU A 336 -29.09 8.82 14.14
N GLY A 337 -27.97 9.29 13.58
CA GLY A 337 -26.67 8.63 13.71
C GLY A 337 -26.07 8.27 12.35
N ILE A 338 -25.33 7.16 12.29
CA ILE A 338 -24.71 6.70 11.04
C ILE A 338 -25.79 6.03 10.19
N GLU A 339 -26.01 6.53 8.98
CA GLU A 339 -26.96 5.98 8.01
C GLU A 339 -26.32 5.88 6.62
N ASP A 340 -26.92 5.08 5.73
CA ASP A 340 -26.44 4.97 4.36
C ASP A 340 -26.83 6.18 3.52
N SER A 341 -25.88 6.65 2.73
CA SER A 341 -26.15 7.65 1.70
C SER A 341 -27.10 7.06 0.65
N PRO A 342 -28.19 7.76 0.31
CA PRO A 342 -29.13 7.33 -0.73
C PRO A 342 -28.45 7.08 -2.08
N ILE A 343 -27.40 7.85 -2.40
CA ILE A 343 -26.58 7.70 -3.60
C ILE A 343 -25.11 7.79 -3.18
N THR A 344 -24.35 6.75 -3.49
CA THR A 344 -22.91 6.77 -3.28
C THR A 344 -22.24 7.50 -4.43
N ARG A 345 -21.34 8.43 -4.13
CA ARG A 345 -20.62 9.15 -5.17
C ARG A 345 -19.76 8.19 -6.01
N PRO A 346 -19.74 8.28 -7.35
CA PRO A 346 -18.93 7.40 -8.20
C PRO A 346 -17.41 7.48 -7.93
N THR A 347 -16.95 8.60 -7.35
CA THR A 347 -15.55 8.78 -6.96
C THR A 347 -15.21 8.09 -5.63
N HIS A 348 -16.17 7.54 -4.90
CA HIS A 348 -15.91 6.88 -3.62
C HIS A 348 -15.02 5.63 -3.84
N PRO A 349 -13.92 5.44 -3.08
CA PRO A 349 -13.02 4.30 -3.26
C PRO A 349 -13.75 2.94 -3.26
N LEU A 350 -14.68 2.74 -2.31
CA LEU A 350 -15.50 1.51 -2.26
C LEU A 350 -16.44 1.33 -3.46
N ALA A 351 -16.94 2.42 -4.06
CA ALA A 351 -17.78 2.34 -5.26
C ALA A 351 -16.94 1.92 -6.48
N LYS A 352 -15.75 2.51 -6.65
CA LYS A 352 -14.80 2.09 -7.70
C LYS A 352 -14.39 0.64 -7.55
N TYR A 353 -14.14 0.21 -6.31
CA TYR A 353 -13.82 -1.18 -6.01
C TYR A 353 -14.98 -2.12 -6.35
N ALA A 354 -16.21 -1.78 -5.93
CA ALA A 354 -17.41 -2.56 -6.24
C ALA A 354 -17.66 -2.68 -7.75
N ASP A 355 -17.46 -1.60 -8.51
CA ASP A 355 -17.57 -1.61 -9.97
C ASP A 355 -16.50 -2.51 -10.60
N ALA A 356 -15.24 -2.40 -10.16
CA ALA A 356 -14.15 -3.26 -10.64
C ALA A 356 -14.36 -4.73 -10.29
N PHE A 357 -14.82 -5.03 -9.07
CA PHE A 357 -15.13 -6.40 -8.64
C PHE A 357 -16.29 -6.98 -9.45
N THR A 358 -17.35 -6.19 -9.67
CA THR A 358 -18.50 -6.60 -10.47
C THR A 358 -18.11 -6.90 -11.91
N HIS A 359 -17.30 -6.03 -12.54
CA HIS A 359 -16.81 -6.26 -13.90
C HIS A 359 -16.03 -7.57 -14.03
N ASN A 360 -15.23 -7.90 -13.01
CA ASN A 360 -14.39 -9.11 -13.00
C ASN A 360 -15.03 -10.30 -12.29
N PHE A 361 -16.31 -10.24 -11.90
CA PHE A 361 -16.92 -11.20 -10.96
C PHE A 361 -16.73 -12.65 -11.42
N GLU A 362 -16.98 -12.94 -12.71
CA GLU A 362 -16.86 -14.30 -13.23
C GLU A 362 -15.43 -14.85 -13.11
N LEU A 363 -14.41 -14.04 -13.42
CA LEU A 363 -13.02 -14.45 -13.26
C LEU A 363 -12.63 -14.61 -11.78
N ILE A 364 -13.12 -13.72 -10.91
CA ILE A 364 -12.89 -13.81 -9.46
C ILE A 364 -13.54 -15.08 -8.90
N ALA A 365 -14.76 -15.42 -9.32
CA ALA A 365 -15.43 -16.66 -8.93
C ALA A 365 -14.64 -17.89 -9.40
N GLU A 366 -14.07 -17.91 -10.61
CA GLU A 366 -13.20 -19.00 -11.05
C GLU A 366 -11.83 -19.02 -10.33
N ARG A 367 -11.49 -18.01 -9.52
CA ARG A 367 -10.21 -17.91 -8.79
C ARG A 367 -10.35 -18.07 -7.28
N ARG A 368 -11.43 -17.59 -6.68
CA ARG A 368 -11.68 -17.61 -5.23
C ARG A 368 -12.83 -18.55 -4.92
N SER A 369 -12.50 -19.67 -4.27
CA SER A 369 -13.43 -20.75 -3.95
C SER A 369 -14.63 -20.27 -3.12
N ALA A 370 -14.43 -19.39 -2.14
CA ALA A 370 -15.55 -18.79 -1.40
C ALA A 370 -16.55 -18.08 -2.33
N VAL A 371 -16.05 -17.25 -3.25
CA VAL A 371 -16.87 -16.50 -4.22
C VAL A 371 -17.53 -17.43 -5.23
N TYR A 372 -16.84 -18.49 -5.68
CA TYR A 372 -17.45 -19.55 -6.48
C TYR A 372 -18.65 -20.16 -5.76
N HIS A 373 -18.46 -20.60 -4.52
CA HIS A 373 -19.52 -21.26 -3.75
C HIS A 373 -20.67 -20.32 -3.40
N LEU A 374 -20.41 -19.02 -3.26
CA LEU A 374 -21.46 -18.01 -3.16
C LEU A 374 -22.31 -17.93 -4.44
N ARG A 375 -21.68 -17.95 -5.63
CA ARG A 375 -22.39 -18.01 -6.93
C ARG A 375 -23.22 -19.28 -7.04
N GLU A 376 -22.69 -20.43 -6.62
CA GLU A 376 -23.43 -21.70 -6.64
C GLU A 376 -24.59 -21.72 -5.62
N LEU A 377 -24.44 -21.06 -4.47
CA LEU A 377 -25.54 -20.85 -3.52
C LEU A 377 -26.63 -19.94 -4.11
N ALA A 378 -26.26 -18.89 -4.85
CA ALA A 378 -27.22 -18.04 -5.54
C ALA A 378 -28.02 -18.84 -6.59
N LYS A 379 -27.34 -19.67 -7.39
CA LYS A 379 -28.01 -20.61 -8.33
C LYS A 379 -28.96 -21.58 -7.61
N ALA A 380 -28.54 -22.15 -6.49
CA ALA A 380 -29.37 -23.02 -5.67
C ALA A 380 -30.61 -22.29 -5.12
N SER A 381 -30.45 -21.03 -4.74
CA SER A 381 -31.55 -20.17 -4.27
C SER A 381 -32.54 -19.82 -5.39
N VAL A 382 -32.05 -19.59 -6.61
CA VAL A 382 -32.89 -19.42 -7.81
C VAL A 382 -33.69 -20.68 -8.13
N LEU A 383 -33.05 -21.85 -8.07
CA LEU A 383 -33.75 -23.14 -8.22
C LEU A 383 -34.80 -23.34 -7.13
N ALA A 384 -34.48 -23.05 -5.87
CA ALA A 384 -35.44 -23.17 -4.77
C ALA A 384 -36.67 -22.28 -5.00
N LYS A 385 -36.46 -21.02 -5.42
CA LYS A 385 -37.54 -20.09 -5.78
C LYS A 385 -38.42 -20.67 -6.90
N PHE A 386 -37.82 -21.14 -7.99
CA PHE A 386 -38.55 -21.73 -9.11
C PHE A 386 -39.34 -22.99 -8.73
N LEU A 387 -38.75 -23.89 -7.96
CA LEU A 387 -39.42 -25.11 -7.53
C LEU A 387 -40.65 -24.80 -6.66
N VAL A 388 -40.52 -23.87 -5.72
CA VAL A 388 -41.60 -23.47 -4.80
C VAL A 388 -42.69 -22.66 -5.53
N GLU A 389 -42.31 -21.62 -6.27
CA GLU A 389 -43.27 -20.76 -6.97
C GLU A 389 -43.89 -21.43 -8.20
N GLY A 390 -43.17 -22.37 -8.82
CA GLY A 390 -43.67 -23.19 -9.91
C GLY A 390 -44.64 -24.29 -9.45
N GLY A 391 -44.87 -24.43 -8.13
CA GLY A 391 -45.76 -25.46 -7.57
C GLY A 391 -45.28 -26.89 -7.80
N ILE A 392 -43.95 -27.09 -7.93
CA ILE A 392 -43.38 -28.41 -8.21
C ILE A 392 -43.46 -29.26 -6.96
N ARG A 393 -43.92 -30.51 -7.11
CA ARG A 393 -44.09 -31.41 -5.97
C ARG A 393 -42.74 -31.90 -5.45
N LEU A 394 -42.40 -31.49 -4.23
CA LEU A 394 -41.18 -31.90 -3.54
C LEU A 394 -41.46 -32.95 -2.47
N GLN A 395 -40.64 -33.99 -2.41
CA GLN A 395 -40.66 -34.97 -1.32
C GLN A 395 -40.01 -34.38 -0.05
N ASP A 396 -40.48 -34.80 1.13
CA ASP A 396 -39.90 -34.38 2.43
C ASP A 396 -38.38 -34.60 2.53
N ALA A 397 -37.85 -35.60 1.82
CA ALA A 397 -36.43 -35.90 1.78
C ALA A 397 -35.57 -34.69 1.34
N TRP A 398 -36.09 -33.84 0.44
CA TRP A 398 -35.40 -32.63 -0.02
C TRP A 398 -35.13 -31.62 1.08
N LEU A 399 -35.93 -31.63 2.15
CA LEU A 399 -35.81 -30.69 3.28
C LEU A 399 -34.97 -31.26 4.44
N ARG A 400 -34.51 -32.50 4.32
CA ARG A 400 -33.77 -33.22 5.37
C ARG A 400 -32.32 -33.51 4.97
N LEU A 401 -31.85 -32.92 3.87
CA LEU A 401 -30.47 -33.10 3.38
C LEU A 401 -29.50 -32.20 4.13
N GLY A 402 -29.92 -30.98 4.50
CA GLY A 402 -29.09 -30.05 5.27
C GLY A 402 -28.53 -30.67 6.55
N ALA A 403 -27.22 -30.59 6.76
CA ALA A 403 -26.59 -31.01 8.00
C ALA A 403 -27.20 -30.25 9.20
N GLN A 404 -27.35 -30.95 10.33
CA GLN A 404 -27.69 -30.29 11.60
C GLN A 404 -26.66 -29.17 11.88
N PRO A 405 -27.09 -28.00 12.40
CA PRO A 405 -26.17 -26.92 12.74
C PRO A 405 -25.03 -27.48 13.59
N ARG A 406 -23.78 -27.17 13.22
CA ARG A 406 -22.63 -27.58 14.04
C ARG A 406 -22.84 -27.02 15.46
N PRO A 407 -22.61 -27.83 16.52
CA PRO A 407 -22.87 -27.38 17.90
C PRO A 407 -22.13 -26.07 18.22
N ALA A 408 -22.77 -25.27 19.09
CA ALA A 408 -22.49 -23.90 19.49
C ALA A 408 -21.01 -23.51 19.72
N GLY A 409 -20.25 -23.40 18.63
CA GLY A 409 -18.83 -22.99 18.63
C GLY A 409 -18.49 -21.85 17.69
N VAL A 410 -19.40 -21.42 16.80
CA VAL A 410 -19.14 -20.26 15.92
C VAL A 410 -19.34 -18.98 16.74
N PRO A 411 -18.30 -18.15 16.91
CA PRO A 411 -18.46 -16.90 17.62
C PRO A 411 -19.44 -16.00 16.87
N ALA A 412 -20.53 -15.62 17.53
CA ALA A 412 -21.52 -14.69 17.00
C ALA A 412 -20.96 -13.27 16.80
N VAL A 413 -19.79 -13.01 17.38
CA VAL A 413 -19.11 -11.72 17.35
C VAL A 413 -17.63 -11.95 17.01
N ILE A 414 -17.10 -11.10 16.12
CA ILE A 414 -15.70 -11.12 15.68
C ILE A 414 -15.07 -9.72 15.83
N PRO A 415 -13.74 -9.61 15.90
CA PRO A 415 -13.08 -8.32 15.84
C PRO A 415 -13.37 -7.63 14.50
N GLN A 416 -13.52 -6.30 14.54
CA GLN A 416 -13.65 -5.52 13.32
C GLN A 416 -12.38 -5.67 12.47
N LEU A 417 -12.57 -5.88 11.16
CA LEU A 417 -11.45 -5.84 10.23
C LEU A 417 -10.82 -4.44 10.21
N TRP A 418 -9.51 -4.36 10.40
CA TRP A 418 -8.75 -3.12 10.32
C TRP A 418 -7.48 -3.33 9.49
N ASN A 419 -7.11 -2.32 8.71
CA ASN A 419 -5.84 -2.27 8.01
C ASN A 419 -5.31 -0.84 8.12
N ASP A 420 -4.08 -0.69 8.62
CA ASP A 420 -3.45 0.60 8.87
C ASP A 420 -2.21 0.74 7.96
N ARG A 421 -2.21 1.75 7.10
CA ARG A 421 -1.03 2.14 6.30
C ARG A 421 -0.41 3.41 6.86
N CYS A 422 0.88 3.37 7.18
CA CYS A 422 1.64 4.52 7.67
C CYS A 422 2.56 5.06 6.58
N HIS A 423 2.48 6.37 6.35
CA HIS A 423 3.39 7.12 5.49
C HIS A 423 4.24 8.04 6.38
N SER A 424 5.54 8.12 6.15
CA SER A 424 6.42 8.98 6.96
C SER A 424 7.50 9.62 6.10
N GLN A 425 7.66 10.94 6.22
CA GLN A 425 8.61 11.71 5.43
C GLN A 425 9.70 12.29 6.33
N VAL A 426 10.96 12.18 5.91
CA VAL A 426 12.13 12.75 6.61
C VAL A 426 12.72 13.86 5.74
N SER A 427 12.65 15.10 6.19
CA SER A 427 13.16 16.24 5.42
C SER A 427 14.57 16.63 5.86
N VAL A 428 15.53 16.71 4.93
CA VAL A 428 16.91 17.16 5.18
C VAL A 428 17.23 18.37 4.31
N ARG A 429 17.65 19.48 4.93
CA ARG A 429 18.05 20.70 4.22
C ARG A 429 19.37 21.21 4.78
N ASP A 430 20.37 21.42 3.91
CA ASP A 430 21.69 21.97 4.26
C ASP A 430 22.38 21.22 5.43
N GLY A 431 22.37 19.89 5.38
CA GLY A 431 22.94 19.04 6.45
C GLY A 431 22.10 18.98 7.73
N ARG A 432 20.96 19.68 7.80
CA ARG A 432 20.04 19.69 8.94
C ARG A 432 18.78 18.87 8.68
N ILE A 433 18.51 17.90 9.53
CA ILE A 433 17.21 17.21 9.62
C ILE A 433 16.19 18.21 10.19
N LEU A 434 15.15 18.50 9.42
CA LEU A 434 14.03 19.33 9.88
C LEU A 434 13.13 18.47 10.77
N GLU A 435 12.59 19.04 11.85
CA GLU A 435 11.55 18.36 12.62
C GLU A 435 10.38 18.05 11.67
N ALA A 436 9.99 16.78 11.60
CA ALA A 436 8.81 16.40 10.86
C ALA A 436 7.63 17.18 11.45
N GLU A 437 6.95 17.99 10.63
CA GLU A 437 5.59 18.40 10.98
C GLU A 437 4.85 17.11 11.31
N ALA A 438 4.23 17.05 12.50
CA ALA A 438 3.55 15.85 12.98
C ALA A 438 2.70 15.31 11.82
N GLY A 439 3.12 14.17 11.26
CA GLY A 439 2.48 13.62 10.08
C GLY A 439 0.97 13.49 10.33
N PRO A 440 0.12 13.59 9.30
CA PRO A 440 -1.29 13.33 9.47
C PRO A 440 -1.42 11.98 10.17
N GLY A 441 -2.01 11.97 11.38
CA GLY A 441 -2.15 10.74 12.17
C GLY A 441 -2.79 9.63 11.32
N SER A 442 -2.47 8.36 11.62
CA SER A 442 -3.03 7.20 10.93
C SER A 442 -4.54 7.37 10.74
N LYS A 443 -4.98 7.59 9.50
CA LYS A 443 -6.40 7.81 9.19
C LYS A 443 -7.06 6.47 8.96
N ARG A 444 -8.27 6.34 9.48
CA ARG A 444 -8.95 5.06 9.63
C ARG A 444 -10.10 4.97 8.62
N HIS A 445 -10.24 3.82 7.98
CA HIS A 445 -11.37 3.49 7.08
C HIS A 445 -12.09 2.26 7.61
N SER A 446 -13.42 2.24 7.53
CA SER A 446 -14.23 1.11 7.99
C SER A 446 -15.17 0.65 6.89
N VAL A 447 -15.17 -0.67 6.62
CA VAL A 447 -16.07 -1.32 5.67
C VAL A 447 -16.98 -2.32 6.39
N TYR A 448 -18.28 -2.23 6.16
CA TYR A 448 -19.33 -3.12 6.69
C TYR A 448 -20.16 -3.74 5.54
N GLY A 449 -21.23 -4.47 5.81
CA GLY A 449 -22.16 -4.98 4.79
C GLY A 449 -22.37 -6.49 4.86
N GLY A 450 -22.82 -7.10 3.77
CA GLY A 450 -23.35 -8.47 3.83
C GLY A 450 -23.62 -9.15 2.48
N VAL A 451 -24.46 -10.18 2.50
CA VAL A 451 -24.96 -10.86 1.31
C VAL A 451 -26.48 -10.79 1.32
N GLU A 452 -27.04 -10.23 0.25
CA GLU A 452 -28.48 -10.16 0.01
C GLU A 452 -28.72 -10.35 -1.49
N PHE A 453 -29.17 -11.54 -1.90
CA PHE A 453 -29.37 -11.82 -3.33
C PHE A 453 -30.47 -10.94 -3.94
N GLY A 454 -31.51 -10.63 -3.17
CA GLY A 454 -32.66 -9.86 -3.61
C GLY A 454 -33.43 -10.59 -4.69
N LEU A 455 -33.74 -11.87 -4.51
CA LEU A 455 -34.39 -12.70 -5.52
C LEU A 455 -35.88 -12.40 -5.69
N ASP A 456 -36.50 -11.77 -4.71
CA ASP A 456 -37.93 -11.39 -4.75
C ASP A 456 -38.27 -10.36 -5.81
N ARG A 457 -37.28 -9.63 -6.35
CA ARG A 457 -37.48 -8.72 -7.48
C ARG A 457 -37.67 -9.42 -8.82
N PHE A 458 -37.36 -10.73 -8.91
CA PHE A 458 -37.48 -11.51 -10.15
C PHE A 458 -38.75 -12.36 -10.14
N SER A 459 -39.53 -12.31 -11.21
CA SER A 459 -40.62 -13.26 -11.46
C SER A 459 -40.07 -14.51 -12.16
N ILE A 460 -39.69 -15.52 -11.39
CA ILE A 460 -39.10 -16.78 -11.89
C ILE A 460 -40.16 -17.88 -11.95
N SER A 461 -41.32 -17.56 -12.52
CA SER A 461 -42.46 -18.48 -12.66
C SER A 461 -42.42 -19.18 -14.03
N ARG A 462 -43.00 -20.39 -14.14
CA ARG A 462 -43.12 -21.09 -15.44
C ARG A 462 -43.79 -20.18 -16.47
N PRO A 463 -43.22 -19.97 -17.68
CA PRO A 463 -44.00 -19.38 -18.76
C PRO A 463 -45.17 -20.33 -19.02
N SER A 464 -46.40 -19.84 -18.86
CA SER A 464 -47.56 -20.64 -19.20
C SER A 464 -47.47 -20.99 -20.68
N LEU A 465 -47.41 -22.29 -20.99
CA LEU A 465 -47.70 -22.79 -22.32
C LEU A 465 -49.20 -22.60 -22.55
N ALA A 466 -49.62 -21.35 -22.74
CA ALA A 466 -50.91 -21.06 -23.35
C ALA A 466 -50.82 -21.57 -24.80
N SER A 467 -51.57 -22.64 -25.05
CA SER A 467 -51.83 -23.31 -26.32
C SER A 467 -51.48 -22.51 -27.57
N GLY A 468 -50.68 -23.13 -28.43
CA GLY A 468 -50.49 -22.68 -29.80
C GLY A 468 -51.81 -22.58 -30.54
N ALA A 469 -52.27 -21.35 -30.78
CA ALA A 469 -53.15 -20.98 -31.89
C ALA A 469 -53.29 -19.44 -31.96
N MET A 470 -52.33 -18.75 -32.57
CA MET A 470 -52.66 -17.66 -33.49
C MET A 470 -51.55 -17.46 -34.51
N LEU A 471 -51.92 -17.76 -35.75
CA LEU A 471 -51.17 -17.54 -36.97
C LEU A 471 -50.82 -16.06 -37.17
N ALA A 472 -49.59 -15.86 -37.62
CA ALA A 472 -49.13 -14.84 -38.57
C ALA A 472 -50.10 -13.69 -38.89
N ARG A 473 -49.71 -12.47 -38.50
CA ARG A 473 -49.87 -11.28 -39.35
C ARG A 473 -48.88 -10.21 -38.91
N GLY A 474 -48.02 -9.82 -39.86
CA GLY A 474 -46.92 -8.90 -39.62
C GLY A 474 -47.39 -7.48 -39.32
N ALA A 475 -46.52 -6.74 -38.64
CA ALA A 475 -46.50 -5.29 -38.69
C ALA A 475 -45.07 -4.80 -38.50
N THR A 476 -44.67 -3.99 -39.46
CA THR A 476 -43.45 -3.19 -39.60
C THR A 476 -43.07 -2.41 -38.34
N ALA A 477 -41.80 -2.47 -37.96
CA ALA A 477 -41.20 -1.58 -36.99
C ALA A 477 -41.05 -0.17 -37.60
N GLN A 478 -41.76 0.82 -37.04
CA GLN A 478 -41.52 2.24 -37.28
C GLN A 478 -40.96 2.85 -36.00
N MET A 479 -39.69 3.28 -36.07
CA MET A 479 -39.05 4.05 -35.02
C MET A 479 -39.55 5.49 -35.04
N SER A 480 -40.00 5.99 -33.88
CA SER A 480 -40.18 7.41 -33.63
C SER A 480 -39.42 7.82 -32.38
N ARG A 481 -38.41 8.66 -32.59
CA ARG A 481 -37.75 9.51 -31.59
C ARG A 481 -38.70 10.64 -31.22
N VAL A 482 -38.92 10.93 -29.93
CA VAL A 482 -39.21 12.30 -29.45
C VAL A 482 -38.64 12.51 -28.04
N LEU A 483 -38.02 13.67 -27.87
CA LEU A 483 -37.46 14.26 -26.66
C LEU A 483 -38.56 14.87 -25.77
N GLY A 484 -38.46 14.65 -24.45
CA GLY A 484 -38.48 15.72 -23.44
C GLY A 484 -39.79 16.42 -23.02
N VAL A 485 -39.92 16.50 -21.67
CA VAL A 485 -40.38 17.64 -20.85
C VAL A 485 -41.81 17.58 -20.23
N SER A 486 -41.79 17.40 -18.89
CA SER A 486 -42.56 18.01 -17.79
C SER A 486 -44.10 17.92 -17.68
N SER A 487 -44.52 17.14 -16.66
CA SER A 487 -45.42 17.45 -15.52
C SER A 487 -46.70 18.28 -15.72
N VAL A 488 -47.85 17.74 -15.30
CA VAL A 488 -48.69 18.21 -14.17
C VAL A 488 -50.02 17.41 -14.08
N ARG A 489 -50.29 16.92 -12.86
CA ARG A 489 -51.57 16.57 -12.17
C ARG A 489 -52.82 16.19 -12.98
N GLN A 490 -53.43 15.06 -12.59
CA GLN A 490 -54.87 15.02 -12.33
C GLN A 490 -55.24 13.97 -11.26
N LEU A 491 -56.01 14.43 -10.27
CA LEU A 491 -56.62 13.65 -9.18
C LEU A 491 -57.82 12.85 -9.70
N GLY A 492 -57.97 11.61 -9.22
CA GLY A 492 -59.19 10.80 -9.31
C GLY A 492 -59.41 10.02 -8.00
N PRO A 493 -60.66 9.87 -7.51
CA PRO A 493 -60.98 9.35 -6.16
C PRO A 493 -61.09 7.81 -6.09
N PRO A 494 -61.14 7.21 -4.87
CA PRO A 494 -60.85 5.80 -4.64
C PRO A 494 -62.11 4.91 -4.71
N LEU A 495 -61.93 3.65 -5.11
CA LEU A 495 -62.88 2.57 -4.85
C LEU A 495 -62.24 1.56 -3.91
N ALA A 496 -62.96 1.33 -2.81
CA ALA A 496 -62.58 0.54 -1.66
C ALA A 496 -62.71 -0.97 -1.90
N GLY A 497 -61.91 -1.72 -1.14
CA GLY A 497 -62.32 -3.02 -0.62
C GLY A 497 -61.34 -4.15 -0.89
N GLN A 498 -60.41 -4.39 0.04
CA GLN A 498 -60.13 -5.73 0.58
C GLN A 498 -59.27 -5.63 1.87
N PRO A 499 -59.37 -6.62 2.78
CA PRO A 499 -59.17 -6.42 4.21
C PRO A 499 -57.70 -6.42 4.64
N LEU A 500 -57.40 -5.52 5.56
CA LEU A 500 -56.19 -5.51 6.40
C LEU A 500 -56.05 -6.84 7.14
N ARG A 501 -55.05 -7.63 6.77
CA ARG A 501 -54.37 -8.53 7.72
C ARG A 501 -53.44 -7.67 8.56
N ALA A 502 -53.92 -7.26 9.72
CA ALA A 502 -53.10 -6.73 10.79
C ALA A 502 -52.32 -7.89 11.44
N GLY A 503 -50.99 -7.78 11.47
CA GLY A 503 -50.12 -8.72 12.15
C GLY A 503 -48.72 -8.76 11.53
N ILE A 504 -47.85 -7.86 12.00
CA ILE A 504 -46.40 -7.97 12.24
C ILE A 504 -45.93 -6.52 12.40
N GLU A 505 -45.98 -6.00 13.63
CA GLU A 505 -45.18 -4.83 14.03
C GLU A 505 -43.94 -5.34 14.75
N ALA A 506 -42.80 -4.70 14.46
CA ALA A 506 -41.46 -4.91 15.00
C ALA A 506 -40.65 -6.10 14.47
N GLN A 507 -40.48 -6.20 13.15
CA GLN A 507 -39.19 -6.67 12.61
C GLN A 507 -38.20 -5.51 12.69
N ALA A 508 -37.14 -5.67 13.50
CA ALA A 508 -35.95 -4.85 13.39
C ALA A 508 -35.41 -5.07 11.98
N HIS A 509 -35.73 -4.14 11.08
CA HIS A 509 -35.29 -4.17 9.68
C HIS A 509 -33.78 -4.42 9.66
N LEU A 510 -33.31 -5.44 8.92
CA LEU A 510 -32.02 -5.27 8.26
C LEU A 510 -32.10 -3.91 7.59
N GLN A 511 -31.15 -3.04 7.90
CA GLN A 511 -31.02 -1.77 7.21
C GLN A 511 -30.51 -2.09 5.80
N GLY A 512 -31.40 -2.64 4.98
CA GLY A 512 -31.24 -3.11 3.61
C GLY A 512 -32.07 -2.26 2.66
N VAL A 513 -31.90 -2.50 1.37
CA VAL A 513 -32.09 -1.53 0.29
C VAL A 513 -33.55 -1.47 -0.18
N ASP A 514 -34.17 -0.28 -0.16
CA ASP A 514 -35.35 0.01 -0.99
C ASP A 514 -34.89 0.30 -2.43
N LEU A 515 -35.08 -0.67 -3.33
CA LEU A 515 -34.65 -0.59 -4.72
C LEU A 515 -35.80 -0.11 -5.61
N SER A 516 -35.72 1.14 -6.08
CA SER A 516 -36.55 1.62 -7.19
C SER A 516 -36.14 0.97 -8.53
N LEU A 517 -36.61 -0.26 -8.77
CA LEU A 517 -36.34 -1.06 -9.98
C LEU A 517 -37.37 -0.84 -11.09
N SER A 518 -38.19 0.21 -11.01
CA SER A 518 -39.20 0.57 -12.04
C SER A 518 -38.62 0.92 -13.42
N LYS A 519 -37.31 0.73 -13.63
CA LYS A 519 -36.60 0.96 -14.90
C LYS A 519 -36.20 -0.32 -15.64
N PHE A 520 -36.47 -1.51 -15.11
CA PHE A 520 -36.04 -2.78 -15.73
C PHE A 520 -37.25 -3.67 -16.00
N ASP A 521 -37.56 -3.88 -17.28
CA ASP A 521 -38.58 -4.83 -17.73
C ASP A 521 -37.94 -6.22 -17.89
N LEU A 522 -38.26 -7.12 -16.96
CA LEU A 522 -37.74 -8.49 -16.89
C LEU A 522 -38.74 -9.53 -17.41
N SER A 523 -39.77 -9.11 -18.15
CA SER A 523 -40.80 -10.00 -18.72
C SER A 523 -40.34 -10.76 -19.98
N THR A 524 -39.14 -10.49 -20.49
CA THR A 524 -38.60 -11.18 -21.67
C THR A 524 -37.61 -12.26 -21.25
N ALA A 525 -38.08 -13.51 -21.20
CA ALA A 525 -37.20 -14.67 -21.19
C ALA A 525 -36.30 -14.59 -22.43
N ALA A 526 -34.99 -14.40 -22.22
CA ALA A 526 -34.03 -14.45 -23.30
C ALA A 526 -34.01 -15.90 -23.83
N ARG A 527 -34.64 -16.12 -24.99
CA ARG A 527 -34.37 -17.32 -25.78
C ARG A 527 -32.94 -17.21 -26.30
N GLU A 528 -31.99 -17.81 -25.61
CA GLU A 528 -30.63 -17.93 -26.11
C GLU A 528 -30.66 -18.73 -27.43
N ARG A 529 -30.05 -18.16 -28.48
CA ARG A 529 -29.67 -18.96 -29.65
C ARG A 529 -28.45 -19.75 -29.24
N ASP A 530 -28.59 -21.07 -29.13
CA ASP A 530 -27.50 -22.02 -28.86
C ASP A 530 -26.28 -21.74 -29.74
N GLY A 531 -25.29 -21.07 -29.17
CA GLY A 531 -23.91 -21.31 -29.54
C GLY A 531 -23.48 -22.56 -28.79
N GLY A 532 -23.17 -23.66 -29.48
CA GLY A 532 -22.69 -24.89 -28.85
C GLY A 532 -21.48 -24.64 -27.93
N PRO A 533 -21.07 -25.64 -27.12
CA PRO A 533 -20.04 -25.45 -26.10
C PRO A 533 -18.75 -24.88 -26.71
N ALA A 534 -18.28 -23.76 -26.16
CA ALA A 534 -17.09 -23.06 -26.64
C ALA A 534 -15.80 -23.56 -25.97
N GLY A 535 -15.91 -24.07 -24.73
CA GLY A 535 -14.78 -24.65 -24.03
C GLY A 535 -14.58 -26.11 -24.42
N GLY A 536 -13.39 -26.46 -24.92
CA GLY A 536 -13.03 -27.83 -25.29
C GLY A 536 -12.96 -28.79 -24.11
N TRP A 537 -12.79 -28.30 -22.88
CA TRP A 537 -12.64 -29.12 -21.67
C TRP A 537 -13.90 -29.88 -21.25
N GLY A 538 -15.09 -29.45 -21.68
CA GLY A 538 -16.34 -30.19 -21.44
C GLY A 538 -16.41 -31.52 -22.20
N ARG A 539 -15.62 -31.68 -23.27
CA ARG A 539 -15.60 -32.89 -24.12
C ARG A 539 -14.48 -33.88 -23.75
N VAL A 540 -13.53 -33.47 -22.91
CA VAL A 540 -12.22 -34.14 -22.75
C VAL A 540 -12.21 -35.27 -21.70
N ARG A 541 -13.31 -35.52 -20.98
CA ARG A 541 -13.43 -36.72 -20.14
C ARG A 541 -13.60 -37.98 -21.00
N ARG A 542 -12.47 -38.51 -21.51
CA ARG A 542 -12.32 -39.89 -21.98
C ARG A 542 -12.69 -40.86 -20.85
N ALA A 543 -13.15 -42.04 -21.25
CA ALA A 543 -13.57 -43.17 -20.41
C ALA A 543 -12.78 -43.30 -19.09
N PRO A 544 -13.45 -43.66 -17.98
CA PRO A 544 -12.87 -43.64 -16.64
C PRO A 544 -11.50 -44.31 -16.62
N SER A 545 -10.45 -43.51 -16.47
CA SER A 545 -9.13 -43.99 -16.14
C SER A 545 -9.19 -44.51 -14.70
N ALA A 546 -9.34 -45.82 -14.57
CA ALA A 546 -9.49 -46.57 -13.31
C ALA A 546 -10.73 -46.21 -12.46
N PRO A 547 -11.41 -47.20 -11.86
CA PRO A 547 -12.42 -46.93 -10.85
C PRO A 547 -11.77 -46.19 -9.66
N GLY A 548 -12.15 -44.93 -9.42
CA GLY A 548 -11.75 -44.18 -8.23
C GLY A 548 -10.93 -42.90 -8.44
N ALA A 549 -10.59 -42.50 -9.67
CA ALA A 549 -9.95 -41.20 -9.91
C ALA A 549 -10.97 -40.05 -9.81
N ALA A 550 -10.73 -39.10 -8.90
CA ALA A 550 -11.62 -37.96 -8.71
C ALA A 550 -11.61 -37.01 -9.92
N ALA A 551 -12.77 -36.41 -10.20
CA ALA A 551 -12.96 -35.49 -11.33
C ALA A 551 -11.97 -34.32 -11.35
N GLY A 552 -11.67 -33.79 -10.16
CA GLY A 552 -10.76 -32.66 -9.98
C GLY A 552 -9.31 -33.03 -10.29
N GLU A 553 -8.80 -34.15 -9.78
CA GLU A 553 -7.39 -34.54 -9.99
C GLU A 553 -7.06 -34.76 -11.46
N ALA A 554 -7.94 -35.44 -12.19
CA ALA A 554 -7.79 -35.63 -13.64
C ALA A 554 -7.77 -34.29 -14.39
N PHE A 555 -8.71 -33.39 -14.08
CA PHE A 555 -8.75 -32.05 -14.65
C PHE A 555 -7.45 -31.28 -14.40
N TRP A 556 -6.92 -31.34 -13.18
CA TRP A 556 -5.68 -30.63 -12.82
C TRP A 556 -4.44 -31.19 -13.50
N ALA A 557 -4.38 -32.50 -13.72
CA ALA A 557 -3.33 -33.13 -14.53
C ALA A 557 -3.41 -32.67 -15.98
N ASP A 558 -4.63 -32.60 -16.53
CA ASP A 558 -4.89 -32.13 -17.89
C ASP A 558 -4.50 -30.66 -18.10
N VAL A 559 -4.74 -29.78 -17.11
CA VAL A 559 -4.33 -28.36 -17.15
C VAL A 559 -2.80 -28.22 -17.12
N ALA A 560 -2.12 -29.09 -16.36
CA ALA A 560 -0.67 -29.09 -16.23
C ALA A 560 0.04 -29.68 -17.47
N ALA A 561 -0.63 -30.53 -18.24
CA ALA A 561 -0.10 -31.11 -19.45
C ALA A 561 0.20 -30.02 -20.50
N THR A 562 1.39 -30.12 -21.12
CA THR A 562 1.85 -29.24 -22.20
C THR A 562 2.39 -30.07 -23.36
N GLY A 563 2.33 -29.52 -24.58
CA GLY A 563 2.80 -30.17 -25.80
C GLY A 563 1.68 -30.74 -26.68
N PRO A 564 2.04 -31.41 -27.80
CA PRO A 564 1.08 -31.86 -28.82
C PRO A 564 0.16 -33.01 -28.37
N GLU A 565 0.52 -33.71 -27.29
CA GLU A 565 -0.31 -34.76 -26.67
C GLU A 565 -1.21 -34.21 -25.55
N ALA A 566 -1.18 -32.90 -25.30
CA ALA A 566 -2.02 -32.29 -24.27
C ALA A 566 -3.52 -32.50 -24.58
N PRO A 567 -4.34 -32.77 -23.56
CA PRO A 567 -5.75 -33.13 -23.75
C PRO A 567 -6.63 -31.93 -24.12
N PHE A 568 -6.20 -30.71 -23.78
CA PHE A 568 -6.83 -29.46 -24.19
C PHE A 568 -6.12 -28.88 -25.41
N GLY A 569 -6.89 -28.25 -26.31
CA GLY A 569 -6.31 -27.41 -27.36
C GLY A 569 -5.45 -26.29 -26.75
N GLU A 570 -4.45 -25.82 -27.49
CA GLU A 570 -3.46 -24.86 -26.98
C GLU A 570 -4.10 -23.60 -26.37
N GLU A 571 -5.12 -23.04 -27.05
CA GLU A 571 -5.85 -21.87 -26.56
C GLU A 571 -6.58 -22.13 -25.24
N ASP A 572 -7.34 -23.22 -25.15
CA ASP A 572 -8.10 -23.57 -23.95
C ASP A 572 -7.18 -23.92 -22.79
N GLY A 573 -6.09 -24.66 -23.05
CA GLY A 573 -5.07 -24.95 -22.04
C GLY A 573 -4.39 -23.69 -21.53
N ALA A 574 -4.08 -22.73 -22.41
CA ALA A 574 -3.52 -21.44 -22.03
C ALA A 574 -4.50 -20.61 -21.18
N LEU A 575 -5.78 -20.56 -21.58
CA LEU A 575 -6.84 -19.89 -20.82
C LEU A 575 -6.98 -20.48 -19.42
N LEU A 576 -7.09 -21.81 -19.30
CA LEU A 576 -7.25 -22.47 -17.99
C LEU A 576 -6.02 -22.28 -17.10
N ARG A 577 -4.80 -22.33 -17.64
CA ARG A 577 -3.58 -22.02 -16.87
C ARG A 577 -3.53 -20.58 -16.38
N ALA A 578 -4.03 -19.62 -17.18
CA ALA A 578 -4.10 -18.22 -16.78
C ALA A 578 -5.18 -17.96 -15.71
N ILE A 579 -6.34 -18.63 -15.81
CA ILE A 579 -7.39 -18.57 -14.79
C ILE A 579 -6.88 -19.18 -13.48
N PHE A 580 -6.32 -20.39 -13.53
CA PHE A 580 -5.91 -21.18 -12.37
C PHE A 580 -4.42 -21.03 -12.03
N ASN A 581 -3.86 -19.83 -12.23
CA ASN A 581 -2.52 -19.50 -11.74
C ASN A 581 -2.49 -19.68 -10.20
N PRO A 582 -1.55 -20.45 -9.62
CA PRO A 582 -1.51 -20.71 -8.17
C PRO A 582 -1.40 -19.48 -7.26
N PHE A 583 -0.93 -18.35 -7.78
CA PHE A 583 -0.86 -17.08 -7.04
C PHE A 583 -2.19 -16.33 -7.04
N LEU A 584 -3.01 -16.52 -8.08
CA LEU A 584 -4.30 -15.85 -8.25
C LEU A 584 -5.48 -16.71 -7.79
N SER A 585 -5.34 -18.05 -7.84
CA SER A 585 -6.44 -18.99 -7.61
C SER A 585 -6.18 -19.95 -6.45
N ASP A 586 -7.17 -20.08 -5.57
CA ASP A 586 -7.20 -21.08 -4.49
C ASP A 586 -8.06 -22.31 -4.83
N ARG A 587 -8.72 -22.33 -5.99
CA ARG A 587 -9.67 -23.38 -6.42
C ARG A 587 -9.06 -24.77 -6.54
N ARG A 588 -7.74 -24.86 -6.74
CA ARG A 588 -7.02 -26.16 -6.69
C ARG A 588 -7.14 -26.82 -5.32
N GLY A 589 -7.29 -26.03 -4.26
CA GLY A 589 -7.50 -26.50 -2.90
C GLY A 589 -8.84 -27.21 -2.68
N ASP A 590 -9.82 -27.07 -3.59
CA ASP A 590 -11.14 -27.71 -3.47
C ASP A 590 -11.06 -29.25 -3.63
N GLY A 591 -9.97 -29.77 -4.18
CA GLY A 591 -9.72 -31.20 -4.36
C GLY A 591 -10.81 -31.88 -5.16
N ASP A 592 -11.33 -33.01 -4.66
CA ASP A 592 -12.37 -33.80 -5.31
C ASP A 592 -13.72 -33.08 -5.46
N LYS A 593 -13.91 -31.97 -4.72
CA LYS A 593 -15.14 -31.16 -4.74
C LYS A 593 -15.09 -30.05 -5.79
N PHE A 594 -13.97 -29.96 -6.51
CA PHE A 594 -13.80 -29.01 -7.59
C PHE A 594 -14.81 -29.27 -8.71
N VAL A 595 -15.36 -28.17 -9.22
CA VAL A 595 -16.24 -28.15 -10.39
C VAL A 595 -15.57 -27.25 -11.45
N PRO A 596 -15.35 -27.73 -12.69
CA PRO A 596 -14.70 -26.95 -13.72
C PRO A 596 -15.58 -25.79 -14.20
N PRO A 597 -15.00 -24.76 -14.86
CA PRO A 597 -15.76 -23.65 -15.41
C PRO A 597 -16.81 -24.12 -16.41
N SER A 598 -17.95 -23.43 -16.46
CA SER A 598 -18.99 -23.65 -17.48
C SER A 598 -18.41 -23.60 -18.89
N THR A 599 -18.85 -24.52 -19.75
CA THR A 599 -18.46 -24.55 -21.16
C THR A 599 -19.37 -23.74 -22.07
N SER A 600 -20.35 -23.02 -21.50
CA SER A 600 -21.24 -22.16 -22.26
C SER A 600 -20.48 -21.07 -23.01
N PHE A 601 -20.89 -20.79 -24.25
CA PHE A 601 -20.22 -19.83 -25.12
C PHE A 601 -20.03 -18.47 -24.46
N ARG A 602 -21.09 -17.93 -23.84
CA ARG A 602 -21.08 -16.63 -23.15
C ARG A 602 -20.05 -16.59 -22.01
N HIS A 603 -19.97 -17.65 -21.20
CA HIS A 603 -19.05 -17.71 -20.06
C HIS A 603 -17.59 -17.75 -20.52
N VAL A 604 -17.29 -18.65 -21.46
CA VAL A 604 -15.93 -18.83 -21.99
C VAL A 604 -15.46 -17.56 -22.71
N GLN A 605 -16.33 -16.93 -23.50
CA GLN A 605 -15.99 -15.69 -24.19
C GLN A 605 -15.69 -14.55 -23.20
N ASN A 606 -16.50 -14.40 -22.15
CA ASN A 606 -16.25 -13.41 -21.09
C ASN A 606 -14.90 -13.67 -20.39
N LEU A 607 -14.61 -14.92 -20.02
CA LEU A 607 -13.33 -15.28 -19.41
C LEU A 607 -12.13 -14.97 -20.34
N ARG A 608 -12.26 -15.23 -21.65
CA ARG A 608 -11.22 -14.88 -22.64
C ARG A 608 -10.98 -13.37 -22.68
N GLU A 609 -12.03 -12.57 -22.73
CA GLU A 609 -11.94 -11.10 -22.73
C GLU A 609 -11.27 -10.55 -21.47
N LEU A 610 -11.66 -11.05 -20.28
CA LEU A 610 -11.07 -10.65 -19.01
C LEU A 610 -9.57 -11.02 -18.93
N VAL A 611 -9.21 -12.26 -19.29
CA VAL A 611 -7.82 -12.72 -19.28
C VAL A 611 -6.95 -12.00 -20.33
N GLU A 612 -7.53 -11.61 -21.47
CA GLU A 612 -6.85 -10.76 -22.45
C GLU A 612 -6.57 -9.35 -21.89
N GLY A 613 -7.52 -8.79 -21.14
CA GLY A 613 -7.31 -7.54 -20.39
C GLY A 613 -6.13 -7.63 -19.43
N GLU A 614 -6.04 -8.72 -18.67
CA GLU A 614 -4.89 -8.98 -17.78
C GLU A 614 -3.57 -9.16 -18.53
N ALA A 615 -3.60 -9.78 -19.72
CA ALA A 615 -2.41 -9.92 -20.57
C ALA A 615 -1.90 -8.55 -21.04
N LYS A 616 -2.81 -7.63 -21.40
CA LYS A 616 -2.46 -6.23 -21.72
C LYS A 616 -1.83 -5.53 -20.53
N THR A 617 -2.39 -5.69 -19.32
CA THR A 617 -1.80 -5.12 -18.10
C THR A 617 -0.40 -5.67 -17.82
N ARG A 618 -0.19 -7.00 -17.94
CA ARG A 618 1.14 -7.63 -17.82
C ARG A 618 2.12 -7.04 -18.83
N GLN A 619 1.69 -6.86 -20.07
CA GLN A 619 2.53 -6.28 -21.12
C GLN A 619 2.88 -4.82 -20.80
N SER A 620 1.92 -3.98 -20.42
CA SER A 620 2.17 -2.60 -20.01
C SER A 620 3.12 -2.50 -18.81
N ARG A 621 3.01 -3.41 -17.83
CA ARG A 621 3.96 -3.51 -16.70
C ARG A 621 5.37 -3.81 -17.20
N ARG A 622 5.54 -4.81 -18.07
CA ARG A 622 6.84 -5.15 -18.64
C ARG A 622 7.42 -3.97 -19.42
N GLU A 623 6.62 -3.34 -20.26
CA GLU A 623 7.04 -2.17 -21.04
C GLU A 623 7.49 -1.02 -20.13
N HIS A 624 6.71 -0.70 -19.09
CA HIS A 624 7.11 0.34 -18.13
C HIS A 624 8.37 -0.05 -17.36
N PHE A 625 8.43 -1.27 -16.82
CA PHE A 625 9.59 -1.76 -16.08
C PHE A 625 10.86 -1.82 -16.93
N PHE A 626 10.75 -2.12 -18.22
CA PHE A 626 11.87 -2.10 -19.16
C PHE A 626 12.10 -0.72 -19.77
N SER A 627 11.32 0.29 -19.41
CA SER A 627 11.54 1.68 -19.81
C SER A 627 12.50 2.38 -18.85
N LYS A 628 13.05 3.51 -19.29
CA LYS A 628 13.91 4.36 -18.45
C LYS A 628 13.12 5.07 -17.34
N ASP A 629 11.80 5.12 -17.48
CA ASP A 629 10.90 5.88 -16.61
C ASP A 629 10.52 5.11 -15.35
N PHE A 630 10.78 3.79 -15.29
CA PHE A 630 10.60 3.02 -14.06
C PHE A 630 11.68 3.35 -13.05
N LEU A 631 11.24 3.70 -11.85
CA LEU A 631 12.07 4.17 -10.75
C LEU A 631 11.93 3.24 -9.55
N VAL A 632 13.04 2.75 -9.03
CA VAL A 632 13.03 1.98 -7.78
C VAL A 632 12.53 2.89 -6.65
N GLY A 633 11.49 2.45 -5.93
CA GLY A 633 10.84 3.23 -4.88
C GLY A 633 9.71 4.13 -5.37
N ASP A 634 9.46 4.19 -6.68
CA ASP A 634 8.38 4.94 -7.32
C ASP A 634 7.97 4.20 -8.60
N ALA A 635 7.33 3.04 -8.39
CA ALA A 635 7.04 2.08 -9.46
C ALA A 635 5.89 2.55 -10.39
N GLY A 636 5.15 3.58 -9.98
CA GLY A 636 3.97 4.08 -10.69
C GLY A 636 2.71 3.23 -10.47
N PRO A 637 1.56 3.69 -11.00
CA PRO A 637 0.23 3.13 -10.71
C PRO A 637 -0.05 1.77 -11.39
N LEU A 638 0.84 1.33 -12.28
CA LEU A 638 0.73 0.01 -12.93
C LEU A 638 1.13 -1.12 -11.98
N PHE A 639 1.90 -0.83 -10.93
CA PHE A 639 2.45 -1.81 -10.00
C PHE A 639 1.73 -1.76 -8.65
N PRO A 640 1.82 -2.82 -7.84
CA PRO A 640 1.29 -2.79 -6.47
C PRO A 640 1.84 -1.58 -5.70
N SER A 641 0.98 -0.87 -4.98
CA SER A 641 1.35 0.33 -4.20
C SER A 641 2.48 0.06 -3.20
N SER A 642 2.62 -1.17 -2.74
CA SER A 642 3.72 -1.63 -1.87
C SER A 642 5.12 -1.55 -2.50
N TRP A 643 5.23 -1.36 -3.83
CA TRP A 643 6.49 -1.17 -4.53
C TRP A 643 6.97 0.29 -4.51
N THR A 644 6.06 1.22 -4.24
CA THR A 644 6.37 2.64 -4.04
C THR A 644 6.67 2.86 -2.55
N SER A 645 7.78 3.53 -2.26
CA SER A 645 8.22 3.75 -0.89
C SER A 645 7.24 4.67 -0.16
N SER A 646 6.64 4.20 0.93
CA SER A 646 5.87 5.03 1.86
C SER A 646 6.74 5.97 2.70
N PHE A 647 8.07 5.88 2.51
CA PHE A 647 9.07 6.69 3.19
C PHE A 647 9.90 7.50 2.20
N GLU A 648 9.92 8.82 2.37
CA GLU A 648 10.63 9.73 1.47
C GLU A 648 11.66 10.59 2.23
N ILE A 649 12.81 10.86 1.60
CA ILE A 649 13.74 11.91 2.06
C ILE A 649 13.55 13.15 1.19
N ALA A 650 12.88 14.18 1.72
CA ALA A 650 12.68 15.45 1.01
C ALA A 650 13.88 16.39 1.21
N ARG A 651 14.45 16.94 0.13
CA ARG A 651 15.60 17.87 0.16
C ARG A 651 15.28 19.24 -0.45
N GLY A 652 14.61 20.13 0.29
CA GLY A 652 14.32 21.49 -0.19
C GLY A 652 13.44 21.56 -1.47
N GLN A 653 13.42 22.72 -2.14
CA GLN A 653 12.57 23.00 -3.33
C GLN A 653 12.99 22.26 -4.62
N VAL A 654 14.02 21.43 -4.57
CA VAL A 654 14.47 20.61 -5.71
C VAL A 654 14.44 19.15 -5.29
N LEU A 655 13.61 18.35 -5.96
CA LEU A 655 13.51 16.90 -5.78
C LEU A 655 14.80 16.21 -6.26
N GLN A 656 15.90 16.32 -5.50
CA GLN A 656 17.12 15.55 -5.77
C GLN A 656 17.28 14.42 -4.76
N ARG A 657 16.88 13.24 -5.25
CA ARG A 657 16.78 11.96 -4.56
C ARG A 657 18.15 11.44 -4.10
N VAL A 658 18.18 10.90 -2.90
CA VAL A 658 19.39 10.45 -2.20
C VAL A 658 19.89 9.10 -2.78
N PRO A 659 21.21 8.88 -2.91
CA PRO A 659 21.75 7.58 -3.30
C PRO A 659 21.29 6.51 -2.31
N GLY A 660 20.51 5.54 -2.80
CA GLY A 660 19.97 4.42 -2.04
C GLY A 660 18.43 4.34 -1.91
N GLY A 661 17.67 5.35 -2.35
CA GLY A 661 16.20 5.33 -2.15
C GLY A 661 15.35 5.62 -3.39
N ALA A 662 15.88 6.32 -4.39
CA ALA A 662 15.28 6.39 -5.71
C ALA A 662 16.40 6.69 -6.71
N HIS A 663 16.67 5.75 -7.61
CA HIS A 663 17.57 6.02 -8.73
C HIS A 663 16.84 6.93 -9.69
N VAL A 664 17.17 8.23 -9.68
CA VAL A 664 16.94 9.03 -10.89
C VAL A 664 17.69 8.30 -12.01
N PRO A 665 17.06 8.01 -13.14
CA PRO A 665 17.78 7.43 -14.26
C PRO A 665 18.84 8.49 -14.62
N PRO A 666 20.15 8.18 -14.65
CA PRO A 666 21.10 9.13 -15.24
C PRO A 666 20.56 9.50 -16.61
N GLU A 667 20.60 10.79 -16.96
CA GLU A 667 19.94 11.37 -18.14
C GLU A 667 20.31 10.68 -19.48
N HIS A 668 21.23 9.71 -19.45
CA HIS A 668 21.70 8.93 -20.59
C HIS A 668 21.68 7.42 -20.35
N TYR A 669 20.60 6.88 -19.78
CA TYR A 669 20.23 5.48 -20.01
C TYR A 669 20.26 5.23 -21.53
N ARG A 670 21.19 4.41 -22.03
CA ARG A 670 21.19 3.96 -23.43
C ARG A 670 20.88 2.47 -23.47
N PRO A 671 19.93 2.02 -24.32
CA PRO A 671 19.77 0.61 -24.60
C PRO A 671 21.13 0.03 -25.01
N TYR A 672 21.59 -0.98 -24.29
CA TYR A 672 22.85 -1.66 -24.60
C TYR A 672 22.61 -2.62 -25.76
N THR A 673 23.28 -2.39 -26.89
CA THR A 673 23.16 -3.22 -28.10
C THR A 673 24.30 -4.22 -28.29
N GLY A 674 25.20 -4.33 -27.31
CA GLY A 674 26.33 -5.26 -27.34
C GLY A 674 25.99 -6.66 -26.84
N ALA A 675 26.90 -7.62 -27.02
CA ALA A 675 26.79 -8.93 -26.38
C ALA A 675 27.01 -8.80 -24.87
N LEU A 676 26.13 -9.41 -24.06
CA LEU A 676 26.25 -9.40 -22.60
C LEU A 676 27.65 -9.87 -22.16
N PRO A 677 28.38 -9.10 -21.33
CA PRO A 677 29.70 -9.49 -20.88
C PRO A 677 29.66 -10.84 -20.12
N PRO A 678 30.75 -11.63 -20.10
CA PRO A 678 30.79 -12.92 -19.39
C PRO A 678 30.40 -12.83 -17.92
N SER A 679 30.73 -11.72 -17.24
CA SER A 679 30.33 -11.40 -15.86
C SER A 679 28.81 -11.20 -15.69
N ALA A 680 28.13 -10.81 -16.77
CA ALA A 680 26.69 -10.68 -16.84
C ALA A 680 26.01 -12.02 -17.16
N ARG A 681 26.69 -13.02 -17.73
CA ARG A 681 26.06 -14.33 -18.01
C ARG A 681 25.73 -15.14 -16.74
N GLY A 682 26.21 -14.70 -15.57
CA GLY A 682 26.05 -15.36 -14.27
C GLY A 682 25.28 -14.53 -13.23
N TYR A 683 24.23 -13.79 -13.60
CA TYR A 683 23.44 -13.00 -12.63
C TYR A 683 22.89 -13.82 -11.45
N GLY A 684 22.79 -15.15 -11.57
CA GLY A 684 22.39 -16.03 -10.46
C GLY A 684 23.29 -15.96 -9.22
N SER A 685 24.52 -15.41 -9.31
CA SER A 685 25.41 -15.26 -8.14
C SER A 685 25.44 -13.84 -7.54
N THR A 686 24.88 -12.82 -8.20
CA THR A 686 24.86 -11.44 -7.71
C THR A 686 23.48 -11.13 -7.14
N PRO A 687 23.35 -10.68 -5.87
CA PRO A 687 22.05 -10.32 -5.34
C PRO A 687 21.46 -9.13 -6.13
N PRO A 688 20.20 -9.22 -6.55
CA PRO A 688 19.53 -8.12 -7.25
C PRO A 688 19.39 -6.90 -6.33
N VAL A 689 19.52 -5.69 -6.90
CA VAL A 689 19.28 -4.42 -6.18
C VAL A 689 17.81 -4.08 -6.07
N PHE A 690 16.98 -4.72 -6.89
CA PHE A 690 15.52 -4.67 -6.81
C PHE A 690 14.99 -6.05 -7.12
N ASP A 691 14.09 -6.56 -6.29
CA ASP A 691 13.50 -7.88 -6.44
C ASP A 691 12.11 -7.89 -5.81
N ARG A 692 11.09 -7.86 -6.67
CA ARG A 692 9.68 -7.81 -6.26
C ARG A 692 8.84 -8.69 -7.17
N SER A 693 7.69 -9.15 -6.66
CA SER A 693 6.73 -9.94 -7.43
C SER A 693 5.36 -9.28 -7.42
N THR A 694 4.64 -9.38 -8.54
CA THR A 694 3.24 -8.96 -8.67
C THR A 694 2.29 -10.06 -8.20
N GLU A 695 0.99 -9.74 -8.11
CA GLU A 695 -0.09 -10.61 -7.63
C GLU A 695 -0.20 -11.96 -8.36
N ASP A 696 0.25 -12.03 -9.61
CA ASP A 696 0.27 -13.24 -10.45
C ASP A 696 1.56 -14.08 -10.28
N GLY A 697 2.43 -13.69 -9.37
CA GLY A 697 3.73 -14.32 -9.13
C GLY A 697 4.81 -13.94 -10.14
N THR A 698 4.53 -13.01 -11.07
CA THR A 698 5.56 -12.52 -11.99
C THR A 698 6.59 -11.70 -11.22
N ARG A 699 7.85 -12.13 -11.29
CA ARG A 699 8.97 -11.54 -10.55
C ARG A 699 9.77 -10.60 -11.43
N PHE A 700 10.04 -9.40 -10.94
CA PHE A 700 10.75 -8.34 -11.63
C PHE A 700 12.05 -8.05 -10.86
N ARG A 701 13.19 -8.12 -11.55
CA ARG A 701 14.49 -7.93 -10.91
C ARG A 701 15.36 -6.93 -11.65
N ILE A 702 16.17 -6.21 -10.88
CA ILE A 702 17.21 -5.33 -11.39
C ILE A 702 18.54 -5.79 -10.80
N TYR A 703 19.49 -6.11 -11.68
CA TYR A 703 20.86 -6.41 -11.32
C TYR A 703 21.77 -5.27 -11.74
N ARG A 704 22.81 -5.03 -10.95
CA ARG A 704 23.89 -4.11 -11.29
C ARG A 704 25.21 -4.82 -11.29
N CYS A 705 25.80 -4.88 -12.47
CA CYS A 705 27.05 -5.59 -12.71
C CYS A 705 28.01 -4.63 -13.41
N GLY A 706 28.82 -3.91 -12.63
CA GLY A 706 29.67 -2.84 -13.14
C GLY A 706 28.85 -1.62 -13.59
N GLY A 707 29.17 -1.08 -14.77
CA GLY A 707 28.45 0.04 -15.39
C GLY A 707 27.21 -0.37 -16.20
N LEU A 708 26.63 -1.54 -15.94
CA LEU A 708 25.42 -2.02 -16.59
C LEU A 708 24.31 -2.26 -15.56
N GLU A 709 23.10 -1.87 -15.93
CA GLU A 709 21.87 -2.25 -15.25
C GLU A 709 21.11 -3.23 -16.12
N VAL A 710 20.75 -4.39 -15.56
CA VAL A 710 20.08 -5.46 -16.29
C VAL A 710 18.74 -5.70 -15.61
N ARG A 711 17.68 -5.56 -16.38
CA ARG A 711 16.31 -5.74 -15.91
C ARG A 711 15.75 -7.03 -16.47
N THR A 712 15.29 -7.88 -15.58
CA THR A 712 14.77 -9.21 -15.92
C THR A 712 13.34 -9.37 -15.40
N THR A 713 12.60 -10.24 -16.05
CA THR A 713 11.30 -10.72 -15.58
C THR A 713 11.27 -12.23 -15.58
N GLN A 714 10.55 -12.81 -14.64
CA GLN A 714 10.31 -14.22 -14.55
C GLN A 714 8.82 -14.45 -14.31
N ASP A 715 8.13 -14.99 -15.30
CA ASP A 715 6.74 -15.43 -15.15
C ASP A 715 6.70 -16.66 -14.22
N HIS A 716 5.57 -16.88 -13.55
CA HIS A 716 5.41 -18.03 -12.69
C HIS A 716 5.68 -19.35 -13.43
N GLY A 717 6.61 -20.16 -12.91
CA GLY A 717 6.98 -21.45 -13.49
C GLY A 717 7.83 -21.35 -14.76
N ALA A 718 8.21 -20.14 -15.19
CA ALA A 718 9.07 -19.91 -16.34
C ALA A 718 10.52 -19.63 -15.92
N GLU A 719 11.43 -19.72 -16.90
CA GLU A 719 12.80 -19.26 -16.73
C GLU A 719 12.87 -17.73 -16.68
N GLU A 720 13.85 -17.22 -15.94
CA GLU A 720 14.12 -15.78 -15.90
C GLU A 720 14.64 -15.29 -17.25
N ALA A 721 14.01 -14.24 -17.79
CA ALA A 721 14.34 -13.66 -19.07
C ALA A 721 14.85 -12.22 -18.91
N VAL A 722 15.90 -11.88 -19.66
CA VAL A 722 16.39 -10.50 -19.77
C VAL A 722 15.47 -9.72 -20.70
N GLY A 723 14.87 -8.63 -20.19
CA GLY A 723 14.02 -7.76 -21.00
C GLY A 723 14.67 -6.44 -21.39
N ALA A 724 15.55 -5.90 -20.55
CA ALA A 724 16.32 -4.70 -20.90
C ALA A 724 17.71 -4.71 -20.28
N VAL A 725 18.67 -4.12 -21.00
CA VAL A 725 20.02 -3.87 -20.52
C VAL A 725 20.35 -2.42 -20.81
N PHE A 726 20.79 -1.71 -19.78
CA PHE A 726 21.14 -0.31 -19.86
C PHE A 726 22.61 -0.13 -19.54
N ALA A 727 23.27 0.68 -20.37
CA ALA A 727 24.55 1.23 -19.98
C ALA A 727 24.33 2.34 -18.95
N VAL A 728 24.79 2.11 -17.73
CA VAL A 728 24.91 3.11 -16.68
C VAL A 728 26.28 3.78 -16.87
N SER A 729 26.38 4.60 -17.92
CA SER A 729 27.51 5.51 -18.07
C SER A 729 27.18 6.78 -17.28
N ALA A 730 28.07 7.25 -16.41
CA ALA A 730 28.05 8.64 -16.01
C ALA A 730 28.36 9.44 -17.28
N SER A 731 27.40 10.18 -17.78
CA SER A 731 27.37 10.60 -19.18
C SER A 731 27.59 12.09 -19.31
N THR A 732 28.69 12.39 -19.98
CA THR A 732 28.86 13.53 -20.89
C THR A 732 27.92 13.37 -22.10
N GLN A 733 27.23 14.44 -22.50
CA GLN A 733 27.07 14.91 -23.90
C GLN A 733 26.69 16.40 -23.85
N ALA A 734 27.63 17.31 -24.05
CA ALA A 734 27.97 17.86 -25.36
C ALA A 734 26.75 18.33 -26.17
N SER A 735 26.40 19.61 -26.04
CA SER A 735 25.65 20.33 -27.07
C SER A 735 26.54 20.49 -28.30
N MET A 736 26.00 20.09 -29.46
CA MET A 736 26.41 20.70 -30.73
C MET A 736 25.42 21.83 -31.00
N ASP A 737 25.74 23.04 -30.54
CA ASP A 737 25.69 24.23 -31.40
C ASP A 737 26.47 25.39 -30.77
N GLY A 738 27.46 25.91 -31.50
CA GLY A 738 28.17 27.16 -31.19
C GLY A 738 29.28 27.08 -30.12
N ASP A 739 30.51 27.39 -30.55
CA ASP A 739 31.73 27.58 -29.77
C ASP A 739 31.69 28.83 -28.84
N GLN A 740 30.60 29.00 -28.09
CA GLN A 740 30.46 30.04 -27.08
C GLN A 740 30.06 29.39 -25.75
N ARG A 741 31.07 28.99 -24.96
CA ARG A 741 30.86 28.76 -23.52
C ARG A 741 30.19 30.03 -22.96
N PRO A 742 29.05 29.94 -22.24
CA PRO A 742 28.42 31.11 -21.65
C PRO A 742 29.44 31.85 -20.79
N LEU A 743 29.84 33.06 -21.20
CA LEU A 743 30.65 33.92 -20.34
C LEU A 743 29.77 34.39 -19.18
N VAL A 744 30.01 33.87 -17.98
CA VAL A 744 29.51 34.48 -16.74
C VAL A 744 30.05 35.90 -16.68
N ARG A 745 29.16 36.88 -16.50
CA ARG A 745 29.59 38.28 -16.43
C ARG A 745 30.26 38.52 -15.08
N GLU A 746 31.37 39.25 -15.08
CA GLU A 746 32.13 39.52 -13.85
C GLU A 746 31.30 40.30 -12.80
N ASP A 747 30.29 41.05 -13.23
CA ASP A 747 29.39 41.82 -12.38
C ASP A 747 28.20 41.02 -11.80
N GLU A 748 28.06 39.74 -12.13
CA GLU A 748 27.02 38.88 -11.56
C GLU A 748 27.18 38.75 -10.04
N ARG A 749 26.06 38.87 -9.32
CA ARG A 749 26.05 38.78 -7.85
C ARG A 749 26.00 37.33 -7.40
N VAL A 750 26.81 37.00 -6.39
CA VAL A 750 26.78 35.70 -5.71
C VAL A 750 25.58 35.65 -4.77
N VAL A 751 24.70 34.67 -4.97
CA VAL A 751 23.53 34.46 -4.08
C VAL A 751 23.77 33.32 -3.10
N LYS A 752 24.65 32.38 -3.42
CA LYS A 752 24.95 31.27 -2.52
C LYS A 752 26.34 30.72 -2.78
N VAL A 753 26.99 30.25 -1.72
CA VAL A 753 28.26 29.53 -1.81
C VAL A 753 28.20 28.27 -0.96
N ALA A 754 28.75 27.18 -1.49
CA ALA A 754 28.85 25.91 -0.79
C ALA A 754 30.25 25.30 -0.99
N GLU A 755 30.87 24.90 0.12
CA GLU A 755 32.13 24.17 0.12
C GLU A 755 31.84 22.67 0.19
N TYR A 756 32.49 21.90 -0.69
CA TYR A 756 32.31 20.46 -0.83
C TYR A 756 33.64 19.74 -0.60
N VAL A 757 33.54 18.53 -0.06
CA VAL A 757 34.65 17.58 0.04
C VAL A 757 34.27 16.25 -0.59
N GLU A 758 35.14 15.70 -1.44
CA GLU A 758 34.99 14.40 -2.07
C GLU A 758 36.18 13.48 -1.78
N SER A 759 35.95 12.17 -1.84
CA SER A 759 37.04 11.19 -1.76
C SER A 759 37.72 11.08 -3.12
N ALA A 760 39.03 11.30 -3.15
CA ALA A 760 39.82 11.07 -4.35
C ALA A 760 40.05 9.55 -4.48
N ALA A 761 39.52 8.95 -5.55
CA ALA A 761 39.76 7.56 -5.89
C ALA A 761 41.23 7.37 -6.31
N SER A 762 42.10 7.08 -5.33
CA SER A 762 43.49 6.73 -5.57
C SER A 762 43.81 5.40 -4.90
N ASP A 763 44.14 4.39 -5.71
CA ASP A 763 44.51 3.04 -5.25
C ASP A 763 45.74 3.02 -4.33
N LEU A 764 46.51 4.12 -4.28
CA LEU A 764 47.76 4.23 -3.52
C LEU A 764 47.62 4.99 -2.20
N ARG A 765 46.52 5.74 -1.97
CA ARG A 765 46.29 6.52 -0.74
C ARG A 765 44.80 6.53 -0.36
N PRO A 766 44.33 5.60 0.50
CA PRO A 766 42.92 5.45 0.86
C PRO A 766 42.28 6.60 1.65
N LEU A 767 42.97 7.75 1.82
CA LEU A 767 42.49 8.93 2.55
C LEU A 767 42.65 10.25 1.77
N ALA A 768 42.94 10.20 0.47
CA ALA A 768 43.03 11.43 -0.33
C ALA A 768 41.65 12.09 -0.46
N ARG A 769 41.57 13.39 -0.15
CA ARG A 769 40.35 14.21 -0.21
C ARG A 769 40.59 15.40 -1.13
N ASN A 770 39.57 15.75 -1.91
CA ASN A 770 39.57 16.97 -2.71
C ASN A 770 38.50 17.91 -2.16
N SER A 771 38.87 19.18 -1.97
CA SER A 771 37.95 20.24 -1.58
C SER A 771 37.71 21.17 -2.75
N TYR A 772 36.45 21.49 -3.01
CA TYR A 772 36.05 22.42 -4.07
C TYR A 772 34.91 23.32 -3.58
N VAL A 773 34.74 24.47 -4.22
CA VAL A 773 33.68 25.43 -3.88
C VAL A 773 32.77 25.61 -5.07
N VAL A 774 31.47 25.58 -4.81
CA VAL A 774 30.41 25.92 -5.77
C VAL A 774 29.83 27.27 -5.39
N VAL A 775 29.82 28.19 -6.34
CA VAL A 775 29.25 29.54 -6.21
C VAL A 775 28.06 29.65 -7.15
N GLU A 776 26.88 29.92 -6.61
CA GLU A 776 25.65 30.16 -7.39
C GLU A 776 25.42 31.67 -7.52
N THR A 777 25.15 32.15 -8.73
CA THR A 777 24.89 33.56 -9.02
C THR A 777 23.40 33.88 -9.10
N ALA A 778 23.04 35.16 -8.99
CA ALA A 778 21.65 35.63 -9.09
C ALA A 778 21.02 35.34 -10.47
N GLU A 779 21.83 35.20 -11.51
CA GLU A 779 21.41 34.83 -12.87
C GLU A 779 21.28 33.31 -13.05
N GLY A 780 21.50 32.52 -11.99
CA GLY A 780 21.36 31.06 -12.01
C GLY A 780 22.60 30.30 -12.50
N ASN A 781 23.74 30.98 -12.68
CA ASN A 781 24.99 30.31 -13.05
C ASN A 781 25.65 29.63 -11.85
N SER A 782 26.35 28.53 -12.08
CA SER A 782 27.14 27.78 -11.09
C SER A 782 28.61 27.80 -11.46
N LEU A 783 29.46 28.35 -10.60
CA LEU A 783 30.91 28.31 -10.78
C LEU A 783 31.52 27.31 -9.80
N VAL A 784 32.33 26.38 -10.32
CA VAL A 784 33.09 25.44 -9.51
C VAL A 784 34.54 25.85 -9.53
N THR A 785 35.15 25.94 -8.36
CA THR A 785 36.56 26.29 -8.25
C THR A 785 37.27 25.42 -7.25
N GLU A 786 38.43 24.91 -7.63
CA GLU A 786 39.27 24.04 -6.82
C GLU A 786 40.76 24.25 -7.14
N MET A 787 41.63 23.79 -6.25
CA MET A 787 43.05 23.70 -6.54
C MET A 787 43.44 22.24 -6.77
N LEU A 788 44.12 21.98 -7.89
CA LEU A 788 44.57 20.66 -8.31
C LEU A 788 45.90 20.28 -7.65
N GLU A 789 46.28 19.00 -7.70
CA GLU A 789 47.53 18.50 -7.09
C GLU A 789 48.81 19.15 -7.62
N ASN A 790 48.77 19.63 -8.86
CA ASN A 790 49.87 20.37 -9.48
C ASN A 790 49.95 21.85 -9.03
N GLY A 791 49.08 22.29 -8.12
CA GLY A 791 48.98 23.67 -7.63
C GLY A 791 48.26 24.63 -8.57
N SER A 792 47.78 24.16 -9.72
CA SER A 792 46.94 24.98 -10.59
C SER A 792 45.51 25.08 -10.04
N VAL A 793 44.88 26.23 -10.24
CA VAL A 793 43.49 26.47 -9.86
C VAL A 793 42.61 26.22 -11.07
N LEU A 794 41.64 25.31 -10.91
CA LEU A 794 40.60 25.06 -11.89
C LEU A 794 39.39 25.93 -11.56
N LEU A 795 38.89 26.68 -12.54
CA LEU A 795 37.58 27.31 -12.50
C LEU A 795 36.77 26.78 -13.67
N GLU A 796 35.63 26.21 -13.36
CA GLU A 796 34.70 25.71 -14.35
C GLU A 796 33.35 26.40 -14.18
N VAL A 797 32.83 26.93 -15.29
CA VAL A 797 31.54 27.62 -15.34
C VAL A 797 30.51 26.64 -15.86
N ASN A 798 29.43 26.47 -15.10
CA ASN A 798 28.33 25.55 -15.38
C ASN A 798 28.83 24.14 -15.76
N PRO A 799 29.65 23.47 -14.92
CA PRO A 799 30.11 22.11 -15.23
C PRO A 799 28.91 21.18 -15.40
N GLU A 800 28.80 20.53 -16.56
CA GLU A 800 27.75 19.55 -16.84
C GLU A 800 27.75 18.42 -15.78
N ALA A 801 28.94 18.05 -15.28
CA ALA A 801 29.12 16.99 -14.28
C ALA A 801 28.93 17.46 -12.81
N LEU A 802 28.51 18.72 -12.57
CA LEU A 802 28.38 19.25 -11.22
C LEU A 802 27.37 18.50 -10.34
N PRO A 803 26.16 18.13 -10.81
CA PRO A 803 25.22 17.37 -10.00
C PRO A 803 25.78 16.00 -9.59
N ASP A 804 26.44 15.31 -10.51
CA ASP A 804 27.07 14.01 -10.28
C ASP A 804 28.24 14.11 -9.29
N ARG A 805 29.09 15.13 -9.45
CA ARG A 805 30.19 15.39 -8.53
C ARG A 805 29.67 15.72 -7.13
N ASN A 806 28.67 16.58 -7.04
CA ASN A 806 27.99 16.92 -5.77
C ASN A 806 27.33 15.72 -5.11
N SER A 807 26.82 14.74 -5.88
CA SER A 807 26.23 13.51 -5.34
C SER A 807 27.25 12.62 -4.63
N ARG A 808 28.52 12.66 -5.09
CA ARG A 808 29.66 11.91 -4.55
C ARG A 808 30.40 12.67 -3.46
N ALA A 809 30.22 13.99 -3.42
CA ALA A 809 30.79 14.86 -2.41
C ALA A 809 29.87 15.03 -1.18
N ARG A 810 30.41 15.69 -0.16
CA ARG A 810 29.67 16.14 1.03
C ARG A 810 29.84 17.64 1.18
N VAL A 811 28.74 18.33 1.47
CA VAL A 811 28.78 19.76 1.78
C VAL A 811 29.42 19.91 3.16
N VAL A 812 30.55 20.62 3.21
CA VAL A 812 31.23 21.00 4.46
C VAL A 812 30.43 22.12 5.13
N ARG A 813 30.04 23.13 4.33
CA ARG A 813 29.25 24.29 4.74
C ARG A 813 28.60 24.97 3.54
N SER A 814 27.50 25.68 3.77
CA SER A 814 26.85 26.56 2.80
C SER A 814 26.50 27.90 3.45
N ALA A 815 26.42 28.96 2.64
CA ALA A 815 25.99 30.29 3.08
C ALA A 815 25.12 30.94 2.00
N ASP A 816 24.06 31.63 2.44
CA ASP A 816 23.31 32.58 1.62
C ASP A 816 24.10 33.88 1.55
N CYS A 817 24.38 34.31 0.32
CA CYS A 817 25.18 35.48 0.00
C CYS A 817 24.34 36.61 -0.63
N GLY A 818 23.03 36.41 -0.81
CA GLY A 818 22.17 37.34 -1.54
C GLY A 818 22.14 38.77 -0.96
N SER A 819 22.34 38.90 0.35
CA SER A 819 22.39 40.21 1.03
C SER A 819 23.79 40.85 1.07
N VAL A 820 24.84 40.12 0.71
CA VAL A 820 26.24 40.57 0.86
C VAL A 820 26.69 41.42 -0.33
N GLY A 821 26.16 41.14 -1.52
CA GLY A 821 26.43 41.93 -2.73
C GLY A 821 27.78 41.64 -3.40
N VAL A 822 28.43 40.52 -3.07
CA VAL A 822 29.71 40.10 -3.66
C VAL A 822 29.54 39.74 -5.14
N SER A 823 30.43 40.21 -6.01
CA SER A 823 30.42 39.88 -7.44
C SER A 823 31.32 38.68 -7.79
N VAL A 824 31.08 38.06 -8.94
CA VAL A 824 31.96 37.01 -9.49
C VAL A 824 33.40 37.54 -9.68
N GLN A 825 33.56 38.82 -10.03
CA GLN A 825 34.86 39.49 -10.12
C GLN A 825 35.64 39.42 -8.80
N GLU A 826 34.96 39.69 -7.68
CA GLU A 826 35.58 39.70 -6.35
C GLU A 826 35.97 38.28 -5.91
N VAL A 827 35.13 37.28 -6.22
CA VAL A 827 35.47 35.86 -6.01
C VAL A 827 36.67 35.45 -6.86
N ASN A 828 36.75 35.90 -8.12
CA ASN A 828 37.88 35.64 -9.01
C ASN A 828 39.17 36.31 -8.51
N ALA A 829 39.09 37.55 -8.00
CA ALA A 829 40.25 38.26 -7.45
C ALA A 829 40.83 37.56 -6.20
N CYS A 830 39.99 36.88 -5.42
CA CYS A 830 40.45 36.08 -4.28
C CYS A 830 41.27 34.85 -4.66
N LYS A 831 41.14 34.33 -5.89
CA LYS A 831 41.95 33.19 -6.37
C LYS A 831 43.44 33.49 -6.35
N ALA A 832 43.81 34.74 -6.66
CA ALA A 832 45.21 35.17 -6.65
C ALA A 832 45.82 35.22 -5.24
N LYS A 833 44.99 35.32 -4.19
CA LYS A 833 45.42 35.41 -2.80
C LYS A 833 45.68 34.04 -2.15
N GLY A 834 45.10 32.97 -2.68
CA GLY A 834 45.22 31.60 -2.14
C GLY A 834 46.33 30.75 -2.75
N LEU A 835 47.17 31.29 -3.63
CA LEU A 835 48.24 30.53 -4.30
C LEU A 835 49.49 30.44 -3.41
N PRO A 836 50.02 29.23 -3.12
CA PRO A 836 51.26 29.09 -2.38
C PRO A 836 52.47 29.62 -3.16
N SER A 837 53.36 30.33 -2.48
CA SER A 837 54.60 30.86 -3.09
C SER A 837 55.60 29.73 -3.34
N GLY A 838 55.64 29.19 -4.56
CA GLY A 838 56.82 28.53 -5.13
C GLY A 838 56.95 26.99 -5.05
N SER A 839 55.88 26.24 -4.78
CA SER A 839 55.91 24.75 -4.81
C SER A 839 55.35 24.18 -6.12
N CYS A 840 55.98 23.14 -6.68
CA CYS A 840 55.49 22.43 -7.87
C CYS A 840 54.33 21.45 -7.60
N ARG A 841 53.93 21.22 -6.34
CA ARG A 841 52.78 20.39 -5.96
C ARG A 841 52.04 20.99 -4.77
N ALA A 842 50.72 21.13 -4.86
CA ALA A 842 49.88 21.55 -3.75
C ALA A 842 49.60 20.36 -2.83
N SER A 843 49.79 20.56 -1.53
CA SER A 843 49.39 19.60 -0.51
C SER A 843 47.86 19.52 -0.39
N VAL A 844 47.34 18.52 0.35
CA VAL A 844 45.91 18.45 0.66
C VAL A 844 45.48 19.68 1.49
N ALA A 845 46.32 20.12 2.43
CA ALA A 845 46.12 21.34 3.21
C ALA A 845 46.04 22.60 2.34
N ASP A 846 46.93 22.74 1.36
CA ASP A 846 46.88 23.87 0.41
C ASP A 846 45.53 23.90 -0.32
N ARG A 847 45.06 22.75 -0.80
CA ARG A 847 43.80 22.63 -1.56
C ARG A 847 42.57 22.92 -0.70
N LYS A 848 42.57 22.43 0.54
CA LYS A 848 41.57 22.74 1.56
C LYS A 848 41.56 24.23 1.88
N HIS A 849 42.72 24.81 2.15
CA HIS A 849 42.88 26.24 2.45
C HIS A 849 42.37 27.12 1.32
N TYR A 850 42.68 26.76 0.07
CA TYR A 850 42.15 27.44 -1.12
C TYR A 850 40.62 27.47 -1.12
N ALA A 851 39.97 26.31 -0.91
CA ALA A 851 38.51 26.23 -0.85
C ALA A 851 37.93 27.13 0.27
N GLN A 852 38.56 27.14 1.44
CA GLN A 852 38.14 27.97 2.57
C GLN A 852 38.27 29.48 2.28
N VAL A 853 39.36 29.90 1.62
CA VAL A 853 39.57 31.30 1.22
C VAL A 853 38.51 31.76 0.23
N VAL A 854 38.22 30.95 -0.79
CA VAL A 854 37.18 31.26 -1.78
C VAL A 854 35.80 31.35 -1.10
N PHE A 855 35.47 30.39 -0.23
CA PHE A 855 34.22 30.42 0.52
C PHE A 855 34.08 31.69 1.38
N GLY A 856 35.13 32.06 2.12
CA GLY A 856 35.17 33.28 2.93
C GLY A 856 35.01 34.55 2.10
N CYS A 857 35.63 34.60 0.92
CA CYS A 857 35.47 35.71 -0.02
C CYS A 857 34.05 35.83 -0.56
N ALA A 858 33.43 34.73 -0.98
CA ALA A 858 32.05 34.73 -1.47
C ALA A 858 31.05 35.18 -0.39
N LYS A 859 31.36 34.95 0.89
CA LYS A 859 30.60 35.44 2.06
C LYS A 859 30.86 36.92 2.41
N GLY A 860 31.73 37.62 1.67
CA GLY A 860 32.11 39.02 1.94
C GLY A 860 33.11 39.19 3.09
N ASN A 861 33.74 38.12 3.56
CA ASN A 861 34.73 38.13 4.65
C ASN A 861 36.09 37.58 4.17
N PRO A 862 36.78 38.25 3.24
CA PRO A 862 38.02 37.73 2.62
C PRO A 862 39.21 37.60 3.59
N ASN A 863 39.15 38.26 4.75
CA ASN A 863 40.22 38.26 5.76
C ASN A 863 39.98 37.28 6.91
N HIS A 864 38.84 36.57 6.92
CA HIS A 864 38.46 35.66 8.00
C HIS A 864 38.33 34.24 7.44
N ILE A 865 39.39 33.45 7.58
CA ILE A 865 39.42 32.05 7.18
C ILE A 865 38.86 31.24 8.34
N ASP A 866 37.57 30.94 8.28
CA ASP A 866 36.92 30.01 9.19
C ASP A 866 37.08 28.60 8.62
N SER A 867 37.51 27.62 9.41
CA SER A 867 37.52 26.23 8.99
C SER A 867 36.06 25.77 9.01
N GLY A 868 35.49 25.40 7.85
CA GLY A 868 34.15 24.81 7.81
C GLY A 868 34.08 23.46 8.52
N PHE A 869 35.23 22.89 8.86
CA PHE A 869 35.42 21.69 9.64
C PHE A 869 35.36 22.03 11.14
N SER A 870 34.86 21.10 11.95
CA SER A 870 34.69 21.33 13.39
C SER A 870 36.04 21.52 14.09
N THR A 871 36.48 22.76 14.33
CA THR A 871 37.62 23.02 15.21
C THR A 871 37.17 23.04 16.66
N ARG A 872 37.78 22.20 17.52
CA ARG A 872 37.74 22.45 18.97
C ARG A 872 38.48 23.76 19.26
N THR A 873 37.78 24.77 19.78
CA THR A 873 38.47 25.86 20.47
C THR A 873 39.07 25.29 21.76
N ALA A 874 40.39 25.15 21.80
CA ALA A 874 41.10 24.87 23.03
C ALA A 874 40.87 26.02 24.01
N LYS A 875 39.97 25.83 24.99
CA LYS A 875 39.77 26.81 26.07
C LYS A 875 41.07 26.98 26.82
N THR A 876 41.52 28.23 26.97
CA THR A 876 42.73 28.52 27.73
C THR A 876 42.53 28.19 29.21
N TRP A 877 43.60 27.80 29.92
CA TRP A 877 43.57 27.51 31.38
C TRP A 877 42.89 28.66 32.16
N SER A 878 43.04 29.90 31.70
CA SER A 878 42.41 31.10 32.24
C SER A 878 40.87 31.02 32.29
N GLU A 879 40.22 30.48 31.25
CA GLU A 879 38.75 30.42 31.15
C GLU A 879 38.17 29.23 31.92
N LEU A 880 38.96 28.17 32.12
CA LEU A 880 38.62 27.03 32.98
C LEU A 880 38.52 27.43 34.46
N LYS A 881 39.30 28.43 34.86
CA LYS A 881 39.32 29.02 36.20
C LYS A 881 38.04 29.78 36.54
N GLU A 882 37.49 30.47 35.54
CA GLU A 882 36.27 31.27 35.66
C GLU A 882 35.02 30.37 35.64
N THR A 883 35.07 29.29 34.87
CA THR A 883 33.94 28.35 34.72
C THR A 883 33.73 27.47 35.95
N LEU A 884 34.77 27.15 36.72
CA LEU A 884 34.68 26.25 37.88
C LEU A 884 34.54 26.97 39.23
N GLY A 885 34.70 28.30 39.29
CA GLY A 885 34.55 29.07 40.53
C GLY A 885 35.50 28.67 41.66
N LEU A 886 36.59 27.96 41.36
CA LEU A 886 37.54 27.46 42.35
C LEU A 886 38.64 28.49 42.62
N THR A 887 38.91 28.73 43.89
CA THR A 887 40.02 29.56 44.36
C THR A 887 41.37 28.87 44.11
N LYS A 888 42.45 29.66 44.01
CA LYS A 888 43.81 29.16 43.75
C LYS A 888 44.29 28.15 44.80
N THR A 889 43.72 28.20 46.00
CA THR A 889 43.93 27.29 47.14
C THR A 889 43.22 25.95 46.97
N GLN A 890 41.98 25.93 46.45
CA GLN A 890 41.23 24.68 46.20
C GLN A 890 41.87 23.82 45.08
N LEU A 891 42.63 24.44 44.18
CA LEU A 891 43.41 23.74 43.15
C LEU A 891 44.74 23.16 43.68
N ALA A 892 45.29 23.70 44.79
CA ALA A 892 46.52 23.20 45.40
C ALA A 892 46.29 21.94 46.24
N ASP A 893 45.10 21.80 46.84
CA ASP A 893 44.72 20.63 47.64
C ASP A 893 44.37 19.40 46.78
N HIS A 894 43.93 19.61 45.52
CA HIS A 894 43.67 18.52 44.57
C HIS A 894 44.93 18.03 43.83
N PHE A 895 46.03 18.79 43.87
CA PHE A 895 47.31 18.43 43.24
C PHE A 895 48.49 18.79 44.15
N PRO A 896 48.81 17.95 45.16
CA PRO A 896 49.95 18.19 46.03
C PRO A 896 51.24 17.79 45.30
N GLY A 897 51.88 18.75 44.63
CA GLY A 897 53.18 18.53 44.01
C GLY A 897 53.44 19.40 42.79
N GLY A 898 53.66 20.70 43.00
CA GLY A 898 53.92 21.61 41.88
C GLY A 898 54.41 22.97 42.33
N GLY A 899 55.54 23.02 43.02
CA GLY A 899 56.23 24.26 43.33
C GLY A 899 56.62 25.00 42.05
N ALA A 900 56.24 26.28 41.98
CA ALA A 900 56.51 27.16 40.86
C ALA A 900 58.01 27.38 40.63
N LYS A 901 58.48 27.16 39.38
CA LYS A 901 59.35 28.09 38.61
C LYS A 901 59.72 27.51 37.22
N SER A 902 59.18 28.15 36.18
CA SER A 902 59.85 28.55 34.93
C SER A 902 60.59 27.49 34.09
N ARG A 903 60.08 27.16 32.89
CA ARG A 903 60.54 27.66 31.57
C ARG A 903 59.82 26.93 30.43
N LYS A 904 59.70 27.64 29.30
CA LYS A 904 59.11 27.24 28.02
C LYS A 904 59.67 25.92 27.47
N GLY A 905 58.83 25.14 26.79
CA GLY A 905 59.26 24.14 25.81
C GLY A 905 58.63 22.76 26.00
N THR A 906 57.84 22.36 25.00
CA THR A 906 57.53 20.99 24.54
C THR A 906 58.14 19.83 25.33
N ALA A 907 57.28 19.05 25.99
CA ALA A 907 57.35 17.59 26.10
C ALA A 907 56.09 17.11 26.82
N PHE A 908 55.31 16.23 26.19
CA PHE A 908 54.78 14.97 26.75
C PHE A 908 53.67 14.45 25.83
N GLY A 909 54.11 13.78 24.76
CA GLY A 909 53.39 12.64 24.24
C GLY A 909 53.71 11.44 25.10
N GLY A 910 52.71 10.59 25.33
CA GLY A 910 52.84 9.34 26.06
C GLY A 910 52.39 9.45 27.52
N VAL A 911 51.17 8.94 27.77
CA VAL A 911 50.72 8.16 28.94
C VAL A 911 49.23 8.46 29.13
N LEU A 912 48.38 7.59 28.59
CA LEU A 912 47.19 7.03 29.25
C LEU A 912 46.53 6.03 28.27
N ARG A 913 47.13 4.83 28.22
CA ARG A 913 46.36 3.59 28.12
C ARG A 913 45.88 3.28 29.53
N LEU A 914 44.58 3.33 29.76
CA LEU A 914 43.79 2.35 30.52
C LEU A 914 42.31 2.70 30.36
#